data_AF-A0A6A4FS12-F1
#
_entry.id   AF-A0A6A4FS12-F1
#
_cell.length_a   1.000
_cell.length_b   1.000
_cell.length_c   1.000
_cell.angle_alpha   90.00
_cell.angle_beta   90.00
_cell.angle_gamma   90.00
#
_symmetry.space_group_name_H-M   'P 1'
#
loop_
_entity.id
_entity.type
_entity.pdbx_description
1 polymer ?
#
loop_
_entity_poly.entity_id
_entity_poly.type
_entity_poly.pdbx_seq_one_letter_code
_entity_poly.pdbx_strand_id
1 'polypeptide(L)'
;MVKVLLSYAIVSLAEVDGVEIDDGLPVWKLKDAIKEKENSKGRVIRDLQLFLAKQQDGVWLNGAGVTAVAVDEAGAGPVTLDEHGNQQPFVRMEPLLWIKSRKHFGENFQPGEGQVYVLVVPSAGATSAEVTESTKLSTLEMMLKQCKVSGDLPKEDDLPKLFEWTDDNCGNVMAINEIDDIVHFTGSKFYVRKEILCVLEIFMNVYQDEFDHDKVVNKQFILMGSPGTGKSCILALICFYVAVHYKRPVVWFRQVAGGLYPITTRLFYKGKYYEWEDAKGEIYETLYNAMGSSGIDPIKCWFCLDGITQDKVIEKGWFNQYKLLATSGQFSPKSGAVPFVKMCLVPYWRQKDLEDFGRNHMQMSDVDDRLFVSGGSLRDFLSDDAKTTVLLALKEIEKPEHAKNLLTTIGIGSSKQIDRIRMQGVQDRNKAEHYVNVEKWASCVMSKFALQRMAAMMSPDFFETLMGIAKGMKDDRLEGVALEGHFHSSVRHQRSILVQYYKYDNVNRKTVHDWESIMRQEMGSIEVNGPSVVKFEGGNRKECVAVMESWASNPSEMDYWIPATSLCETIDAVAKWTLPGKVVRFCFLQLTKATIHKFDADVLWELAQPFVNRQLPVCYIALLPEDPDEDKRLRFRMNPVEVTLQTVLDHIPLYVAHFQVASQLTSG
;
A
#
# COMPACT_ATOMS: atom_id res chain seq x y z
N MET A 1 30.30 31.30 -26.00
CA MET A 1 31.22 30.39 -25.32
C MET A 1 32.59 30.87 -25.67
N VAL A 2 33.24 31.49 -24.69
CA VAL A 2 34.55 32.11 -24.84
C VAL A 2 35.48 31.38 -23.89
N LYS A 3 36.62 30.90 -24.41
CA LYS A 3 37.67 30.38 -23.53
C LYS A 3 38.26 31.54 -22.74
N VAL A 4 38.26 31.41 -21.43
CA VAL A 4 38.85 32.37 -20.50
C VAL A 4 39.98 31.69 -19.73
N LEU A 5 41.08 32.42 -19.51
CA LEU A 5 42.14 32.01 -18.60
C LEU A 5 41.81 32.56 -17.21
N LEU A 6 41.38 31.70 -16.31
CA LEU A 6 41.09 32.07 -14.93
C LEU A 6 42.30 31.78 -14.05
N SER A 7 42.85 32.83 -13.45
CA SER A 7 43.84 32.72 -12.38
C SER A 7 43.17 32.28 -11.08
N TYR A 8 43.78 31.29 -10.44
CA TYR A 8 43.37 30.76 -9.15
C TYR A 8 44.56 30.71 -8.20
N ALA A 9 44.29 30.72 -6.90
CA ALA A 9 45.31 30.57 -5.89
C ALA A 9 44.91 29.54 -4.83
N ILE A 10 45.86 28.69 -4.43
CA ILE A 10 45.64 27.71 -3.36
C ILE A 10 45.98 28.39 -2.02
N VAL A 11 44.98 28.59 -1.18
CA VAL A 11 45.10 29.42 0.04
C VAL A 11 46.18 28.91 0.98
N SER A 12 46.32 27.58 1.13
CA SER A 12 47.33 26.98 2.01
C SER A 12 48.77 27.03 1.47
N LEU A 13 48.97 27.38 0.20
CA LEU A 13 50.28 27.37 -0.46
C LEU A 13 50.73 28.76 -0.90
N ALA A 14 49.83 29.75 -0.88
CA ALA A 14 50.06 31.09 -1.42
C ALA A 14 50.61 31.10 -2.87
N GLU A 15 50.34 30.04 -3.63
CA GLU A 15 50.74 29.90 -5.02
C GLU A 15 49.58 30.27 -5.95
N VAL A 16 49.89 31.00 -7.01
CA VAL A 16 48.95 31.41 -8.05
C VAL A 16 49.25 30.65 -9.34
N ASP A 17 48.23 30.14 -10.01
CA ASP A 17 48.32 29.52 -11.34
C ASP A 17 47.08 29.87 -12.19
N GLY A 18 47.06 29.45 -13.45
CA GLY A 18 45.96 29.66 -14.37
C GLY A 18 45.38 28.38 -14.96
N VAL A 19 44.08 28.37 -15.19
CA VAL A 19 43.37 27.30 -15.91
C VAL A 19 42.54 27.90 -17.04
N GLU A 20 42.67 27.32 -18.24
CA GLU A 20 41.80 27.66 -19.36
C GLU A 20 40.48 26.89 -19.25
N ILE A 21 39.35 27.60 -19.36
CA ILE A 21 38.02 26.99 -19.33
C ILE A 21 37.03 27.79 -20.18
N ASP A 22 35.99 27.12 -20.68
CA ASP A 22 34.86 27.78 -21.33
C ASP A 22 33.94 28.42 -20.28
N ASP A 23 33.71 29.73 -20.41
CA ASP A 23 32.88 30.53 -19.50
C ASP A 23 31.40 30.09 -19.45
N GLY A 24 30.95 29.32 -20.45
CA GLY A 24 29.63 28.70 -20.52
C GLY A 24 29.49 27.44 -19.66
N LEU A 25 30.56 26.93 -19.06
CA LEU A 25 30.52 25.74 -18.22
C LEU A 25 30.12 26.07 -16.77
N PRO A 26 29.53 25.10 -16.05
CA PRO A 26 29.23 25.23 -14.62
C PRO A 26 30.50 25.18 -13.75
N VAL A 27 30.44 25.76 -12.56
CA VAL A 27 31.57 25.83 -11.61
C VAL A 27 32.13 24.45 -11.25
N TRP A 28 31.33 23.38 -11.25
CA TRP A 28 31.86 22.03 -11.03
C TRP A 28 32.87 21.59 -12.10
N LYS A 29 32.73 22.03 -13.35
CA LYS A 29 33.72 21.79 -14.41
C LYS A 29 35.01 22.58 -14.19
N LEU A 30 34.93 23.77 -13.59
CA LEU A 30 36.11 24.53 -13.16
C LEU A 30 36.87 23.80 -12.06
N LYS A 31 36.15 23.14 -11.13
CA LYS A 31 36.79 22.28 -10.13
C LYS A 31 37.58 21.14 -10.76
N ASP A 32 36.97 20.44 -11.72
CA ASP A 32 37.63 19.32 -12.42
C ASP A 32 38.90 19.80 -13.14
N ALA A 33 38.82 20.94 -13.86
CA ALA A 33 39.96 21.49 -14.59
C ALA A 33 41.12 21.92 -13.67
N ILE A 34 40.84 22.53 -12.53
CA ILE A 34 41.86 22.87 -11.52
C ILE A 34 42.49 21.60 -10.92
N LYS A 35 41.68 20.57 -10.62
CA LYS A 35 42.20 19.28 -10.13
C LYS A 35 43.12 18.62 -11.14
N GLU A 36 42.74 18.58 -12.41
CA GLU A 36 43.55 18.01 -13.48
C GLU A 36 44.88 18.77 -13.63
N LYS A 37 44.85 20.10 -13.58
CA LYS A 37 46.04 20.96 -13.62
C LYS A 37 46.99 20.68 -12.45
N GLU A 38 46.48 20.60 -11.21
CA GLU A 38 47.32 20.34 -10.04
C GLU A 38 47.83 18.88 -9.96
N ASN A 39 47.00 17.92 -10.40
CA ASN A 39 47.43 16.53 -10.54
C ASN A 39 48.61 16.40 -11.52
N SER A 40 48.63 17.18 -12.61
CA SER A 40 49.76 17.20 -13.56
C SER A 40 51.06 17.71 -12.95
N LYS A 41 50.99 18.45 -11.83
CA LYS A 41 52.14 18.90 -11.03
C LYS A 41 52.48 17.95 -9.88
N GLY A 42 51.86 16.78 -9.83
CA GLY A 42 52.08 15.78 -8.77
C GLY A 42 51.31 16.03 -7.48
N ARG A 43 50.34 16.95 -7.46
CA ARG A 43 49.51 17.24 -6.27
C ARG A 43 48.13 16.61 -6.42
N VAL A 44 47.84 15.61 -5.58
CA VAL A 44 46.54 14.92 -5.59
C VAL A 44 45.52 15.68 -4.72
N ILE A 45 44.67 16.49 -5.35
CA ILE A 45 43.59 17.23 -4.67
C ILE A 45 42.28 16.48 -4.84
N ARG A 46 41.87 15.72 -3.81
CA ARG A 46 40.64 14.89 -3.84
C ARG A 46 39.37 15.73 -3.86
N ASP A 47 39.30 16.73 -3.00
CA ASP A 47 38.20 17.69 -2.97
C ASP A 47 38.72 19.11 -2.76
N LEU A 48 38.01 20.05 -3.37
CA LEU A 48 38.33 21.46 -3.28
C LEU A 48 37.05 22.29 -3.25
N GLN A 49 37.10 23.36 -2.48
CA GLN A 49 36.08 24.40 -2.44
C GLN A 49 36.62 25.63 -3.16
N LEU A 50 35.76 26.24 -3.99
CA LEU A 50 36.09 27.43 -4.76
C LEU A 50 35.36 28.62 -4.17
N PHE A 51 36.09 29.71 -3.97
CA PHE A 51 35.60 30.98 -3.49
C PHE A 51 36.02 32.08 -4.46
N LEU A 52 35.20 33.13 -4.59
CA LEU A 52 35.58 34.31 -5.35
C LEU A 52 36.70 35.03 -4.62
N ALA A 53 37.80 35.31 -5.30
CA ALA A 53 38.92 36.09 -4.78
C ALA A 53 38.61 37.61 -4.79
N LYS A 54 37.37 37.97 -4.47
CA LYS A 54 36.85 39.34 -4.49
C LYS A 54 36.68 39.84 -3.07
N GLN A 55 37.29 40.98 -2.76
CA GLN A 55 37.14 41.66 -1.49
C GLN A 55 35.75 42.34 -1.39
N GLN A 56 35.35 42.75 -0.19
CA GLN A 56 34.04 43.37 0.05
C GLN A 56 33.85 44.72 -0.65
N ASP A 57 34.94 45.46 -0.87
CA ASP A 57 34.97 46.69 -1.68
C ASP A 57 34.81 46.43 -3.19
N GLY A 58 34.76 45.16 -3.60
CA GLY A 58 34.59 44.71 -4.98
C GLY A 58 35.90 44.56 -5.75
N VAL A 59 37.06 44.74 -5.13
CA VAL A 59 38.38 44.61 -5.77
C VAL A 59 38.85 43.15 -5.77
N TRP A 60 39.40 42.68 -6.90
CA TRP A 60 40.00 41.35 -7.01
C TRP A 60 41.37 41.30 -6.33
N LEU A 61 41.70 40.18 -5.70
CA LEU A 61 43.03 39.97 -5.13
C LEU A 61 44.10 39.94 -6.23
N ASN A 62 45.31 40.32 -5.88
CA ASN A 62 46.51 40.04 -6.68
C ASN A 62 47.36 38.97 -5.96
N GLY A 63 48.44 38.51 -6.60
CA GLY A 63 49.30 37.47 -6.00
C GLY A 63 49.84 37.82 -4.61
N ALA A 64 50.10 39.11 -4.33
CA ALA A 64 50.53 39.55 -3.00
C ALA A 64 49.38 39.48 -1.97
N GLY A 65 48.17 39.88 -2.34
CA GLY A 65 46.99 39.86 -1.49
C GLY A 65 46.55 38.46 -1.05
N VAL A 66 46.88 37.42 -1.83
CA VAL A 66 46.64 36.02 -1.46
C VAL A 66 47.40 35.62 -0.18
N THR A 67 48.58 36.18 0.06
CA THR A 67 49.41 35.83 1.23
C THR A 67 48.77 36.21 2.57
N ALA A 68 47.83 37.16 2.56
CA ALA A 68 47.08 37.59 3.74
C ALA A 68 45.80 36.78 3.97
N VAL A 69 45.45 35.85 3.07
CA VAL A 69 44.26 35.00 3.19
C VAL A 69 44.58 33.79 4.06
N ALA A 70 43.86 33.64 5.16
CA ALA A 70 43.91 32.46 6.03
C ALA A 70 42.67 31.58 5.81
N VAL A 71 42.71 30.34 6.29
CA VAL A 71 41.51 29.51 6.45
C VAL A 71 41.06 29.66 7.89
N ASP A 72 39.77 29.96 8.11
CA ASP A 72 39.20 30.10 9.46
C ASP A 72 39.48 28.85 10.31
N GLU A 73 39.74 29.04 11.61
CA GLU A 73 40.09 27.98 12.56
C GLU A 73 38.97 26.92 12.71
N ALA A 74 37.73 27.28 12.40
CA ALA A 74 36.59 26.35 12.33
C ALA A 74 36.47 25.60 10.99
N GLY A 75 37.39 25.82 10.04
CA GLY A 75 37.42 25.16 8.72
C GLY A 75 36.31 25.59 7.76
N ALA A 76 35.65 26.73 8.01
CA ALA A 76 34.44 27.15 7.30
C ALA A 76 34.69 27.83 5.93
N GLY A 77 35.93 28.24 5.63
CA GLY A 77 36.30 28.89 4.36
C GLY A 77 37.49 29.84 4.50
N PRO A 78 37.93 30.50 3.41
CA PRO A 78 38.99 31.49 3.47
C PRO A 78 38.48 32.83 4.03
N VAL A 79 39.33 33.50 4.79
CA VAL A 79 39.08 34.79 5.44
C VAL A 79 40.31 35.69 5.36
N THR A 80 40.13 37.00 5.33
CA THR A 80 41.17 38.01 5.63
C THR A 80 40.82 38.73 6.93
N LEU A 81 41.82 39.36 7.58
CA LEU A 81 41.59 40.23 8.74
C LEU A 81 41.61 41.69 8.29
N ASP A 82 40.65 42.48 8.76
CA ASP A 82 40.68 43.94 8.58
C ASP A 82 41.59 44.64 9.60
N GLU A 83 41.74 45.97 9.47
CA GLU A 83 42.55 46.81 10.35
C GLU A 83 42.14 46.76 11.84
N HIS A 84 40.93 46.24 12.11
CA HIS A 84 40.36 46.07 13.45
C HIS A 84 40.41 44.62 13.94
N GLY A 85 40.99 43.70 13.16
CA GLY A 85 41.11 42.28 13.49
C GLY A 85 39.84 41.46 13.26
N ASN A 86 38.84 41.98 12.54
CA ASN A 86 37.64 41.20 12.21
C ASN A 86 37.88 40.33 10.98
N GLN A 87 37.32 39.12 10.98
CA GLN A 87 37.34 38.21 9.84
C GLN A 87 36.40 38.68 8.73
N GLN A 88 36.93 38.75 7.51
CA GLN A 88 36.21 39.08 6.29
C GLN A 88 36.14 37.83 5.39
N PRO A 89 35.01 37.10 5.35
CA PRO A 89 34.90 35.86 4.60
C PRO A 89 34.71 36.10 3.09
N PHE A 90 35.26 35.20 2.28
CA PHE A 90 35.06 35.22 0.83
C PHE A 90 33.80 34.47 0.41
N VAL A 91 33.20 34.90 -0.71
CA VAL A 91 31.96 34.32 -1.24
C VAL A 91 32.26 32.96 -1.88
N ARG A 92 31.61 31.91 -1.38
CA ARG A 92 31.69 30.55 -1.96
C ARG A 92 30.98 30.51 -3.32
N MET A 93 31.62 29.87 -4.31
CA MET A 93 31.03 29.66 -5.63
C MET A 93 30.05 28.47 -5.60
N GLU A 94 28.86 28.64 -6.18
CA GLU A 94 27.83 27.59 -6.25
C GLU A 94 28.15 26.60 -7.40
N PRO A 95 28.28 25.28 -7.16
CA PRO A 95 28.75 24.32 -8.16
C PRO A 95 27.91 24.21 -9.43
N LEU A 96 26.59 24.42 -9.33
CA LEU A 96 25.65 24.27 -10.45
C LEU A 96 25.45 25.56 -11.24
N LEU A 97 25.89 26.71 -10.72
CA LEU A 97 25.84 27.96 -11.45
C LEU A 97 26.94 28.01 -12.51
N TRP A 98 26.64 28.67 -13.63
CA TRP A 98 27.60 28.88 -14.70
C TRP A 98 28.71 29.86 -14.27
N ILE A 99 29.90 29.68 -14.83
CA ILE A 99 31.05 30.57 -14.59
C ILE A 99 30.69 32.01 -14.95
N LYS A 100 30.10 32.24 -16.13
CA LYS A 100 29.59 33.56 -16.58
C LYS A 100 28.39 34.13 -15.82
N SER A 101 27.94 33.47 -14.75
CA SER A 101 26.79 33.96 -13.96
C SER A 101 27.08 35.36 -13.40
N ARG A 102 26.08 36.25 -13.42
CA ARG A 102 26.14 37.58 -12.77
C ARG A 102 26.52 37.49 -11.29
N LYS A 103 26.23 36.35 -10.63
CA LYS A 103 26.56 36.10 -9.22
C LYS A 103 28.05 35.82 -8.96
N HIS A 104 28.83 35.46 -9.99
CA HIS A 104 30.25 35.15 -9.85
C HIS A 104 31.13 36.27 -10.38
N PHE A 105 31.30 36.33 -11.70
CA PHE A 105 32.24 37.26 -12.34
C PHE A 105 31.55 38.44 -13.05
N GLY A 106 30.24 38.35 -13.30
CA GLY A 106 29.47 39.38 -14.01
C GLY A 106 29.27 39.07 -15.50
N GLU A 107 28.28 39.73 -16.13
CA GLU A 107 28.14 39.68 -17.60
C GLU A 107 29.28 40.43 -18.28
N ASN A 108 29.89 39.82 -19.30
CA ASN A 108 31.05 40.35 -20.05
C ASN A 108 32.34 40.46 -19.25
N PHE A 109 32.51 39.62 -18.21
CA PHE A 109 33.76 39.53 -17.48
C PHE A 109 34.94 39.19 -18.41
N GLN A 110 36.01 39.99 -18.33
CA GLN A 110 37.29 39.69 -18.96
C GLN A 110 38.40 39.69 -17.90
N PRO A 111 39.22 38.64 -17.83
CA PRO A 111 40.37 38.60 -16.94
C PRO A 111 41.34 39.76 -17.25
N GLY A 112 41.58 40.63 -16.28
CA GLY A 112 42.67 41.59 -16.25
C GLY A 112 44.00 40.95 -15.83
N GLU A 113 45.11 41.56 -16.24
CA GLU A 113 46.46 41.06 -15.96
C GLU A 113 46.81 41.17 -14.47
N GLY A 114 47.44 40.14 -13.91
CA GLY A 114 47.98 40.14 -12.53
C GLY A 114 46.94 39.98 -11.40
N GLN A 115 45.66 39.80 -11.72
CA GLN A 115 44.60 39.53 -10.73
C GLN A 115 44.40 38.04 -10.51
N VAL A 116 43.87 37.66 -9.35
CA VAL A 116 43.43 36.32 -8.96
C VAL A 116 41.92 36.36 -8.82
N TYR A 117 41.22 35.38 -9.41
CA TYR A 117 39.76 35.35 -9.45
C TYR A 117 39.14 34.28 -8.56
N VAL A 118 39.89 33.21 -8.31
CA VAL A 118 39.40 32.04 -7.58
C VAL A 118 40.35 31.67 -6.45
N LEU A 119 39.85 31.63 -5.22
CA LEU A 119 40.55 31.03 -4.09
C LEU A 119 40.15 29.56 -4.00
N VAL A 120 41.15 28.70 -3.94
CA VAL A 120 41.02 27.26 -3.83
C VAL A 120 41.38 26.86 -2.41
N VAL A 121 40.41 26.31 -1.69
CA VAL A 121 40.63 25.72 -0.37
C VAL A 121 40.54 24.20 -0.52
N PRO A 122 41.67 23.48 -0.41
CA PRO A 122 41.66 22.03 -0.30
C PRO A 122 40.96 21.64 1.01
N SER A 123 40.04 20.67 0.97
CA SER A 123 39.46 20.14 2.21
C SER A 123 40.55 19.49 3.06
N ALA A 124 40.63 19.86 4.35
CA ALA A 124 41.74 19.51 5.25
C ALA A 124 42.15 18.04 5.14
N GLY A 125 43.38 17.82 4.65
CA GLY A 125 43.91 16.48 4.41
C GLY A 125 45.06 16.37 3.39
N ALA A 126 45.73 17.47 3.03
CA ALA A 126 46.82 17.46 2.06
C ALA A 126 47.90 18.52 2.36
N THR A 127 48.85 18.18 3.23
CA THR A 127 50.27 18.50 3.04
C THR A 127 51.09 17.31 3.55
N SER A 128 52.02 16.85 2.73
CA SER A 128 52.80 15.64 2.94
C SER A 128 53.85 15.81 4.03
N ALA A 129 53.80 14.95 5.05
CA ALA A 129 55.00 14.48 5.74
C ALA A 129 54.85 12.98 6.02
N GLU A 130 55.70 12.22 5.34
CA GLU A 130 56.18 10.87 5.65
C GLU A 130 55.20 9.68 5.64
N VAL A 131 55.41 8.86 4.63
CA VAL A 131 55.28 7.39 4.57
C VAL A 131 54.96 6.73 5.92
N THR A 132 53.70 6.32 6.08
CA THR A 132 53.33 4.97 6.49
C THR A 132 51.93 4.68 5.96
N GLU A 133 51.80 3.58 5.23
CA GLU A 133 50.52 3.07 4.71
C GLU A 133 49.51 2.91 5.85
N SER A 134 48.57 3.85 5.98
CA SER A 134 47.27 3.58 6.59
C SER A 134 46.19 4.05 5.62
N THR A 135 45.47 3.09 5.07
CA THR A 135 44.44 3.25 4.06
C THR A 135 43.33 4.17 4.61
N LYS A 136 43.25 5.43 4.15
CA LYS A 136 42.09 6.29 4.42
C LYS A 136 40.85 5.63 3.80
N LEU A 137 40.02 5.04 4.66
CA LEU A 137 38.79 4.35 4.30
C LEU A 137 37.86 5.27 3.50
N SER A 138 37.17 4.73 2.49
CA SER A 138 36.10 5.45 1.79
C SER A 138 34.92 5.72 2.73
N THR A 139 34.04 6.67 2.39
CA THR A 139 32.81 6.93 3.17
C THR A 139 32.00 5.66 3.36
N LEU A 140 31.86 4.83 2.31
CA LEU A 140 31.19 3.54 2.40
C LEU A 140 31.89 2.64 3.41
N GLU A 141 33.21 2.45 3.30
CA GLU A 141 33.97 1.60 4.22
C GLU A 141 33.90 2.08 5.68
N MET A 142 33.88 3.40 5.91
CA MET A 142 33.64 3.97 7.24
C MET A 142 32.25 3.62 7.76
N MET A 143 31.20 3.79 6.95
CA MET A 143 29.84 3.44 7.33
C MET A 143 29.70 1.95 7.66
N LEU A 144 30.31 1.07 6.85
CA LEU A 144 30.30 -0.37 7.08
C LEU A 144 30.99 -0.73 8.41
N LYS A 145 32.15 -0.12 8.72
CA LYS A 145 32.88 -0.37 9.97
C LYS A 145 32.17 0.16 11.21
N GLN A 146 31.43 1.25 11.08
CA GLN A 146 30.71 1.89 12.19
C GLN A 146 29.31 1.33 12.39
N CYS A 147 28.82 0.52 11.47
CA CYS A 147 27.51 -0.12 11.56
C CYS A 147 27.46 -1.07 12.77
N LYS A 148 26.47 -0.86 13.64
CA LYS A 148 26.31 -1.65 14.87
C LYS A 148 25.58 -2.97 14.61
N VAL A 149 24.72 -3.02 13.60
CA VAL A 149 23.89 -4.18 13.27
C VAL A 149 24.32 -4.69 11.91
N SER A 150 25.05 -5.80 11.89
CA SER A 150 25.50 -6.44 10.66
C SER A 150 25.61 -7.94 10.84
N GLY A 151 25.54 -8.67 9.74
CA GLY A 151 25.68 -10.12 9.72
C GLY A 151 25.82 -10.64 8.29
N ASP A 152 25.86 -11.96 8.15
CA ASP A 152 25.92 -12.59 6.84
C ASP A 152 24.51 -12.68 6.22
N LEU A 153 24.43 -12.54 4.91
CA LEU A 153 23.20 -12.82 4.16
C LEU A 153 22.97 -14.34 4.09
N PRO A 154 21.71 -14.79 3.95
CA PRO A 154 21.40 -16.19 3.71
C PRO A 154 22.08 -16.70 2.43
N LYS A 155 22.36 -18.01 2.37
CA LYS A 155 22.83 -18.62 1.13
C LYS A 155 21.66 -18.79 0.17
N GLU A 156 22.00 -19.01 -1.10
CA GLU A 156 21.00 -19.19 -2.14
C GLU A 156 20.06 -20.37 -1.86
N ASP A 157 20.60 -21.50 -1.39
CA ASP A 157 19.81 -22.69 -1.03
C ASP A 157 18.90 -22.48 0.20
N ASP A 158 19.16 -21.44 1.00
CA ASP A 158 18.35 -21.08 2.16
C ASP A 158 17.14 -20.21 1.77
N LEU A 159 17.12 -19.67 0.53
CA LEU A 159 16.04 -18.81 0.05
C LEU A 159 15.04 -19.60 -0.80
N PRO A 160 13.75 -19.19 -0.78
CA PRO A 160 12.79 -19.77 -1.68
C PRO A 160 13.16 -19.46 -3.14
N LYS A 161 12.92 -20.44 -4.01
CA LYS A 161 13.09 -20.32 -5.45
C LYS A 161 11.99 -19.49 -6.11
N LEU A 162 12.02 -18.19 -5.83
CA LEU A 162 10.96 -17.22 -6.10
C LEU A 162 10.42 -17.26 -7.54
N PHE A 163 11.31 -17.43 -8.53
CA PHE A 163 10.97 -17.42 -9.96
C PHE A 163 10.82 -18.82 -10.58
N GLU A 164 10.90 -19.88 -9.77
CA GLU A 164 10.50 -21.23 -10.18
C GLU A 164 9.04 -21.56 -9.78
N TRP A 165 8.36 -20.65 -9.08
CA TRP A 165 6.98 -20.87 -8.65
C TRP A 165 5.99 -20.87 -9.81
N THR A 166 5.09 -21.85 -9.80
CA THR A 166 3.99 -22.01 -10.74
C THR A 166 2.64 -22.00 -10.03
N ASP A 167 1.56 -22.16 -10.79
CA ASP A 167 0.22 -22.26 -10.23
C ASP A 167 0.08 -23.43 -9.23
N ASP A 168 0.89 -24.47 -9.35
CA ASP A 168 0.93 -25.61 -8.41
C ASP A 168 1.44 -25.20 -7.02
N ASN A 169 2.15 -24.08 -6.92
CA ASN A 169 2.61 -23.54 -5.65
C ASN A 169 1.54 -22.70 -4.94
N CYS A 170 0.48 -22.26 -5.62
CA CYS A 170 -0.57 -21.44 -5.01
C CYS A 170 -1.29 -22.20 -3.88
N GLY A 171 -1.49 -21.54 -2.74
CA GLY A 171 -2.05 -22.16 -1.53
C GLY A 171 -1.02 -22.77 -0.58
N ASN A 172 0.23 -22.92 -1.03
CA ASN A 172 1.31 -23.39 -0.18
C ASN A 172 1.95 -22.25 0.60
N VAL A 173 2.56 -22.61 1.73
CA VAL A 173 3.35 -21.71 2.56
C VAL A 173 4.82 -22.06 2.43
N MET A 174 5.62 -21.06 2.06
CA MET A 174 7.07 -21.16 1.92
C MET A 174 7.73 -20.64 3.19
N ALA A 175 8.78 -21.34 3.63
CA ALA A 175 9.62 -20.87 4.73
C ALA A 175 10.46 -19.67 4.26
N ILE A 176 10.49 -18.62 5.08
CA ILE A 176 11.27 -17.40 4.87
C ILE A 176 11.88 -16.91 6.19
N ASN A 177 12.20 -17.82 7.11
CA ASN A 177 12.73 -17.49 8.45
C ASN A 177 13.99 -16.65 8.34
N GLU A 178 14.85 -16.99 7.39
CA GLU A 178 16.15 -16.38 7.14
C GLU A 178 16.02 -14.93 6.67
N ILE A 179 14.90 -14.60 6.01
CA ILE A 179 14.55 -13.22 5.67
C ILE A 179 14.01 -12.51 6.91
N ASP A 180 13.10 -13.14 7.65
CA ASP A 180 12.47 -12.56 8.85
C ASP A 180 13.47 -12.30 9.98
N ASP A 181 14.49 -13.14 10.12
CA ASP A 181 15.60 -12.99 11.08
C ASP A 181 16.45 -11.75 10.80
N ILE A 182 16.36 -11.17 9.61
CA ILE A 182 17.07 -9.94 9.23
C ILE A 182 16.14 -8.72 9.23
N VAL A 183 14.89 -8.88 8.76
CA VAL A 183 13.99 -7.74 8.53
C VAL A 183 12.93 -7.57 9.61
N HIS A 184 12.60 -8.64 10.34
CA HIS A 184 11.71 -8.69 11.51
C HIS A 184 10.28 -8.16 11.30
N PHE A 185 9.78 -8.16 10.06
CA PHE A 185 8.41 -7.72 9.77
C PHE A 185 7.64 -8.64 8.82
N THR A 186 8.31 -9.59 8.17
CA THR A 186 7.69 -10.44 7.16
C THR A 186 6.96 -11.63 7.79
N GLY A 187 7.37 -12.03 8.99
CA GLY A 187 7.08 -13.34 9.56
C GLY A 187 7.92 -14.43 8.89
N SER A 188 7.99 -15.59 9.54
CA SER A 188 8.75 -16.76 9.10
C SER A 188 8.18 -17.51 7.90
N LYS A 189 6.97 -17.14 7.45
CA LYS A 189 6.16 -17.90 6.50
C LYS A 189 5.58 -16.98 5.44
N PHE A 190 5.60 -17.42 4.19
CA PHE A 190 5.05 -16.70 3.05
C PHE A 190 4.04 -17.54 2.29
N TYR A 191 2.77 -17.13 2.29
CA TYR A 191 1.70 -17.82 1.57
C TYR A 191 1.67 -17.39 0.10
N VAL A 192 1.80 -18.37 -0.80
CA VAL A 192 1.90 -18.13 -2.25
C VAL A 192 0.51 -17.97 -2.85
N ARG A 193 0.30 -16.85 -3.56
CA ARG A 193 -0.95 -16.52 -4.25
C ARG A 193 -0.69 -16.34 -5.74
N LYS A 194 -1.73 -16.56 -6.56
CA LYS A 194 -1.68 -16.31 -8.00
C LYS A 194 -1.24 -14.88 -8.33
N GLU A 195 -1.71 -13.92 -7.54
CA GLU A 195 -1.36 -12.50 -7.67
C GLU A 195 0.14 -12.26 -7.56
N ILE A 196 0.81 -13.00 -6.68
CA ILE A 196 2.26 -12.85 -6.46
C ILE A 196 3.02 -13.37 -7.68
N LEU A 197 2.59 -14.50 -8.26
CA LEU A 197 3.18 -15.03 -9.49
C LEU A 197 3.10 -14.01 -10.64
N CYS A 198 1.94 -13.39 -10.84
CA CYS A 198 1.77 -12.34 -11.85
C CYS A 198 2.68 -11.13 -11.58
N VAL A 199 2.80 -10.69 -10.32
CA VAL A 199 3.70 -9.57 -9.97
C VAL A 199 5.17 -9.91 -10.26
N LEU A 200 5.61 -11.13 -9.94
CA LEU A 200 6.96 -11.60 -10.18
C LEU A 200 7.26 -11.76 -11.68
N GLU A 201 6.30 -12.28 -12.45
CA GLU A 201 6.38 -12.35 -13.92
C GLU A 201 6.61 -10.95 -14.53
N ILE A 202 5.82 -9.96 -14.09
CA ILE A 202 5.94 -8.58 -14.59
C ILE A 202 7.28 -7.97 -14.19
N PHE A 203 7.75 -8.25 -12.97
CA PHE A 203 9.07 -7.81 -12.52
C PHE A 203 10.17 -8.37 -13.42
N MET A 204 10.17 -9.68 -13.70
CA MET A 204 11.14 -10.29 -14.60
C MET A 204 11.02 -9.72 -16.01
N ASN A 205 9.82 -9.57 -16.56
CA ASN A 205 9.63 -8.97 -17.89
C ASN A 205 10.20 -7.54 -18.01
N VAL A 206 10.34 -6.81 -16.90
CA VAL A 206 10.96 -5.48 -16.89
C VAL A 206 12.48 -5.56 -16.82
N TYR A 207 13.04 -6.45 -16.00
CA TYR A 207 14.46 -6.45 -15.65
C TYR A 207 15.26 -7.66 -16.17
N GLN A 208 14.65 -8.59 -16.89
CA GLN A 208 15.29 -9.79 -17.41
C GLN A 208 16.55 -9.46 -18.22
N ASP A 209 16.48 -8.46 -19.11
CA ASP A 209 17.63 -8.01 -19.89
C ASP A 209 18.78 -7.46 -19.02
N GLU A 210 18.45 -6.86 -17.87
CA GLU A 210 19.46 -6.39 -16.94
C GLU A 210 20.11 -7.57 -16.20
N PHE A 211 19.37 -8.63 -15.92
CA PHE A 211 19.88 -9.81 -15.26
C PHE A 211 20.70 -10.71 -16.21
N ASP A 212 20.16 -10.97 -17.40
CA ASP A 212 20.73 -11.91 -18.37
C ASP A 212 21.89 -11.30 -19.17
N HIS A 213 21.83 -9.99 -19.45
CA HIS A 213 22.76 -9.31 -20.37
C HIS A 213 23.49 -8.11 -19.75
N ASP A 214 23.33 -7.85 -18.45
CA ASP A 214 23.90 -6.68 -17.73
C ASP A 214 23.54 -5.33 -18.38
N LYS A 215 22.43 -5.26 -19.14
CA LYS A 215 21.95 -4.03 -19.79
C LYS A 215 21.24 -3.15 -18.78
N VAL A 216 21.64 -1.88 -18.70
CA VAL A 216 20.98 -0.90 -17.82
C VAL A 216 19.50 -0.74 -18.21
N VAL A 217 18.60 -1.10 -17.30
CA VAL A 217 17.17 -0.79 -17.43
C VAL A 217 16.85 0.45 -16.61
N ASN A 218 16.64 1.58 -17.31
CA ASN A 218 16.19 2.83 -16.70
C ASN A 218 14.66 2.85 -16.51
N LYS A 219 14.15 1.91 -15.69
CA LYS A 219 12.75 1.87 -15.28
C LYS A 219 12.65 1.71 -13.77
N GLN A 220 11.72 2.44 -13.18
CA GLN A 220 11.29 2.28 -11.80
C GLN A 220 10.09 1.36 -11.74
N PHE A 221 10.06 0.45 -10.77
CA PHE A 221 8.95 -0.48 -10.56
C PHE A 221 8.23 -0.15 -9.26
N ILE A 222 6.94 0.16 -9.37
CA ILE A 222 6.12 0.64 -8.25
C ILE A 222 5.10 -0.44 -7.88
N LEU A 223 5.33 -1.10 -6.75
CA LEU A 223 4.36 -2.00 -6.11
C LEU A 223 3.33 -1.15 -5.36
N MET A 224 2.11 -1.13 -5.88
CA MET A 224 0.98 -0.39 -5.31
C MET A 224 -0.05 -1.31 -4.68
N GLY A 225 -0.89 -0.75 -3.80
CA GLY A 225 -2.04 -1.45 -3.25
C GLY A 225 -2.28 -1.11 -1.78
N SER A 226 -3.46 -1.48 -1.30
CA SER A 226 -3.90 -1.17 0.06
C SER A 226 -2.98 -1.81 1.12
N PRO A 227 -2.90 -1.25 2.33
CA PRO A 227 -2.17 -1.89 3.41
C PRO A 227 -2.62 -3.34 3.65
N GLY A 228 -1.70 -4.25 3.99
CA GLY A 228 -2.02 -5.65 4.24
C GLY A 228 -2.09 -6.56 3.00
N THR A 229 -1.82 -6.04 1.79
CA THR A 229 -1.80 -6.87 0.56
C THR A 229 -0.52 -7.70 0.36
N GLY A 230 0.53 -7.45 1.16
CA GLY A 230 1.79 -8.19 1.13
C GLY A 230 2.95 -7.52 0.37
N LYS A 231 2.77 -6.27 -0.11
CA LYS A 231 3.78 -5.53 -0.89
C LYS A 231 5.18 -5.53 -0.30
N SER A 232 5.31 -5.19 0.99
CA SER A 232 6.62 -5.14 1.64
C SER A 232 7.29 -6.51 1.73
N CYS A 233 6.52 -7.59 1.90
CA CYS A 233 7.06 -8.95 1.90
C CYS A 233 7.53 -9.36 0.50
N ILE A 234 6.77 -9.00 -0.55
CA ILE A 234 7.17 -9.22 -1.95
C ILE A 234 8.46 -8.44 -2.26
N LEU A 235 8.53 -7.17 -1.83
CA LEU A 235 9.74 -6.36 -2.00
C LEU A 235 10.94 -6.97 -1.26
N ALA A 236 10.75 -7.46 -0.03
CA ALA A 236 11.80 -8.14 0.72
C ALA A 236 12.33 -9.36 -0.06
N LEU A 237 11.45 -10.24 -0.55
CA LEU A 237 11.82 -11.39 -1.37
C LEU A 237 12.64 -10.98 -2.61
N ILE A 238 12.22 -9.94 -3.31
CA ILE A 238 12.95 -9.40 -4.48
C ILE A 238 14.32 -8.86 -4.06
N CYS A 239 14.42 -8.08 -2.98
CA CYS A 239 15.68 -7.53 -2.48
C CYS A 239 16.69 -8.63 -2.14
N PHE A 240 16.24 -9.69 -1.43
CA PHE A 240 17.10 -10.83 -1.11
C PHE A 240 17.50 -11.61 -2.35
N TYR A 241 16.58 -11.86 -3.28
CA TYR A 241 16.91 -12.53 -4.53
C TYR A 241 17.96 -11.75 -5.34
N VAL A 242 17.81 -10.44 -5.49
CA VAL A 242 18.79 -9.60 -6.19
C VAL A 242 20.16 -9.60 -5.49
N ALA A 243 20.17 -9.53 -4.16
CA ALA A 243 21.40 -9.49 -3.38
C ALA A 243 22.15 -10.83 -3.33
N VAL A 244 21.43 -11.95 -3.25
CA VAL A 244 22.01 -13.29 -3.06
C VAL A 244 22.27 -13.99 -4.39
N HIS A 245 21.27 -14.07 -5.26
CA HIS A 245 21.39 -14.78 -6.55
C HIS A 245 22.24 -13.98 -7.55
N TYR A 246 21.91 -12.71 -7.78
CA TYR A 246 22.66 -11.85 -8.72
C TYR A 246 23.85 -11.13 -8.09
N LYS A 247 24.06 -11.25 -6.77
CA LYS A 247 25.18 -10.64 -6.04
C LYS A 247 25.29 -9.11 -6.24
N ARG A 248 24.14 -8.45 -6.44
CA ARG A 248 24.07 -7.00 -6.66
C ARG A 248 23.86 -6.24 -5.35
N PRO A 249 24.45 -5.05 -5.17
CA PRO A 249 24.20 -4.25 -3.98
C PRO A 249 22.73 -3.81 -3.91
N VAL A 250 22.11 -3.93 -2.75
CA VAL A 250 20.75 -3.43 -2.49
C VAL A 250 20.78 -2.47 -1.31
N VAL A 251 20.29 -1.25 -1.52
CA VAL A 251 20.05 -0.26 -0.45
C VAL A 251 18.55 -0.15 -0.26
N TRP A 252 18.07 -0.44 0.94
CA TRP A 252 16.65 -0.53 1.22
C TRP A 252 16.26 0.35 2.40
N PHE A 253 15.51 1.40 2.13
CA PHE A 253 14.89 2.27 3.14
C PHE A 253 13.46 1.82 3.40
N ARG A 254 13.11 1.62 4.68
CA ARG A 254 11.77 1.24 5.11
C ARG A 254 11.24 2.21 6.16
N GLN A 255 10.04 2.72 5.92
CA GLN A 255 9.26 3.53 6.84
C GLN A 255 7.89 2.89 7.07
N VAL A 256 7.50 2.66 8.33
CA VAL A 256 6.16 2.16 8.66
C VAL A 256 5.32 3.30 9.24
N ALA A 257 4.16 3.56 8.62
CA ALA A 257 3.19 4.52 9.16
C ALA A 257 2.67 4.03 10.53
N GLY A 258 2.69 4.92 11.53
CA GLY A 258 2.23 4.63 12.89
C GLY A 258 3.34 4.36 13.92
N GLY A 259 4.61 4.35 13.53
CA GLY A 259 5.75 4.34 14.47
C GLY A 259 5.99 3.03 15.23
N LEU A 260 5.30 1.95 14.87
CA LEU A 260 5.44 0.63 15.49
C LEU A 260 6.84 0.01 15.30
N TYR A 261 7.54 0.39 14.23
CA TYR A 261 8.89 -0.06 13.93
C TYR A 261 9.78 1.16 13.69
N PRO A 262 11.07 1.10 14.09
CA PRO A 262 12.02 2.13 13.74
C PRO A 262 12.10 2.25 12.21
N ILE A 263 12.28 3.48 11.74
CA ILE A 263 12.60 3.73 10.33
C ILE A 263 14.05 3.27 10.16
N THR A 264 14.30 2.42 9.18
CA THR A 264 15.62 1.79 9.01
C THR A 264 16.07 1.84 7.56
N THR A 265 17.38 1.99 7.37
CA THR A 265 18.05 1.75 6.10
C THR A 265 18.91 0.50 6.23
N ARG A 266 18.78 -0.41 5.26
CA ARG A 266 19.58 -1.62 5.15
C ARG A 266 20.45 -1.58 3.90
N LEU A 267 21.65 -2.14 3.98
CA LEU A 267 22.52 -2.38 2.84
C LEU A 267 22.84 -3.88 2.77
N PHE A 268 22.53 -4.50 1.63
CA PHE A 268 22.98 -5.84 1.29
C PHE A 268 24.17 -5.71 0.34
N TYR A 269 25.35 -6.11 0.79
CA TYR A 269 26.60 -5.89 0.06
C TYR A 269 27.64 -6.96 0.38
N LYS A 270 28.21 -7.56 -0.68
CA LYS A 270 29.28 -8.58 -0.59
C LYS A 270 28.93 -9.73 0.37
N GLY A 271 27.71 -10.26 0.29
CA GLY A 271 27.25 -11.38 1.11
C GLY A 271 26.93 -11.02 2.56
N LYS A 272 26.89 -9.72 2.91
CA LYS A 272 26.55 -9.24 4.25
C LYS A 272 25.39 -8.29 4.23
N TYR A 273 24.67 -8.20 5.35
CA TYR A 273 23.72 -7.13 5.61
C TYR A 273 24.28 -6.15 6.65
N TYR A 274 23.84 -4.90 6.53
CA TYR A 274 24.12 -3.82 7.45
C TYR A 274 22.82 -3.05 7.68
N GLU A 275 22.55 -2.65 8.90
CA GLU A 275 21.32 -1.95 9.27
C GLU A 275 21.61 -0.72 10.14
N TRP A 276 20.91 0.37 9.83
CA TRP A 276 20.94 1.60 10.59
C TRP A 276 19.53 2.09 10.85
N GLU A 277 19.29 2.62 12.06
CA GLU A 277 18.17 3.51 12.30
C GLU A 277 18.33 4.77 11.45
N ASP A 278 17.27 5.15 10.74
CA ASP A 278 17.31 6.22 9.75
C ASP A 278 16.02 7.05 9.75
N ALA A 279 15.69 7.62 10.91
CA ALA A 279 14.47 8.39 11.12
C ALA A 279 14.22 9.50 10.07
N LYS A 280 15.31 10.05 9.52
CA LYS A 280 15.26 11.15 8.54
C LYS A 280 15.58 10.75 7.12
N GLY A 281 16.12 9.56 6.86
CA GLY A 281 16.59 9.16 5.53
C GLY A 281 18.01 9.62 5.19
N GLU A 282 18.76 10.14 6.16
CA GLU A 282 20.12 10.65 5.97
C GLU A 282 21.10 9.52 5.65
N ILE A 283 20.90 8.32 6.21
CA ILE A 283 21.74 7.15 5.90
C ILE A 283 21.50 6.70 4.47
N TYR A 284 20.24 6.65 4.03
CA TYR A 284 19.88 6.34 2.65
C TYR A 284 20.56 7.28 1.65
N GLU A 285 20.45 8.60 1.86
CA GLU A 285 21.09 9.61 1.01
C GLU A 285 22.62 9.51 1.01
N THR A 286 23.19 9.26 2.18
CA THR A 286 24.64 9.11 2.32
C THR A 286 25.13 7.88 1.56
N LEU A 287 24.43 6.74 1.66
CA LEU A 287 24.73 5.53 0.89
C LEU A 287 24.60 5.79 -0.61
N TYR A 288 23.56 6.50 -1.05
CA TYR A 288 23.38 6.87 -2.47
C TYR A 288 24.61 7.59 -3.03
N ASN A 289 25.11 8.60 -2.31
CA ASN A 289 26.29 9.36 -2.71
C ASN A 289 27.60 8.54 -2.58
N ALA A 290 27.71 7.75 -1.51
CA ALA A 290 28.91 6.98 -1.19
C ALA A 290 29.17 5.83 -2.17
N MET A 291 28.12 5.22 -2.73
CA MET A 291 28.27 4.17 -3.76
C MET A 291 29.03 4.69 -4.97
N GLY A 292 28.58 5.82 -5.54
CA GLY A 292 29.23 6.45 -6.70
C GLY A 292 30.67 6.86 -6.41
N SER A 293 30.92 7.47 -5.24
CA SER A 293 32.26 7.88 -4.83
C SER A 293 33.22 6.71 -4.53
N SER A 294 32.68 5.52 -4.28
CA SER A 294 33.47 4.29 -4.06
C SER A 294 33.72 3.50 -5.35
N GLY A 295 33.43 4.09 -6.51
CA GLY A 295 33.60 3.44 -7.81
C GLY A 295 32.55 2.35 -8.11
N ILE A 296 31.48 2.28 -7.31
CA ILE A 296 30.34 1.41 -7.57
C ILE A 296 29.35 2.22 -8.39
N ASP A 297 29.07 1.77 -9.61
CA ASP A 297 28.07 2.42 -10.46
C ASP A 297 26.70 2.42 -9.75
N PRO A 298 26.16 3.60 -9.37
CA PRO A 298 24.86 3.67 -8.69
C PRO A 298 23.72 3.05 -9.50
N ILE A 299 23.85 2.98 -10.82
CA ILE A 299 22.87 2.35 -11.72
C ILE A 299 22.80 0.83 -11.50
N LYS A 300 23.92 0.22 -11.08
CA LYS A 300 24.02 -1.21 -10.74
C LYS A 300 23.61 -1.52 -9.30
N CYS A 301 23.38 -0.47 -8.49
CA CYS A 301 22.86 -0.59 -7.13
C CYS A 301 21.33 -0.52 -7.14
N TRP A 302 20.71 -1.42 -6.40
CA TRP A 302 19.26 -1.50 -6.28
C TRP A 302 18.81 -0.69 -5.08
N PHE A 303 18.45 0.57 -5.32
CA PHE A 303 17.84 1.43 -4.32
C PHE A 303 16.34 1.14 -4.23
N CYS A 304 15.87 0.79 -3.05
CA CYS A 304 14.52 0.32 -2.78
C CYS A 304 13.88 1.13 -1.65
N LEU A 305 12.64 1.55 -1.87
CA LEU A 305 11.84 2.31 -0.91
C LEU A 305 10.61 1.50 -0.50
N ASP A 306 10.29 1.49 0.79
CA ASP A 306 9.17 0.72 1.33
C ASP A 306 8.36 1.49 2.38
N GLY A 307 7.05 1.53 2.20
CA GLY A 307 6.09 2.16 3.12
C GLY A 307 6.11 3.69 3.12
N ILE A 308 6.80 4.30 2.15
CA ILE A 308 6.81 5.75 1.92
C ILE A 308 5.85 6.13 0.78
N THR A 309 5.12 7.24 0.96
CA THR A 309 4.16 7.75 -0.05
C THR A 309 4.88 8.56 -1.13
N GLN A 310 4.24 8.71 -2.31
CA GLN A 310 4.79 9.50 -3.40
C GLN A 310 5.12 10.94 -2.98
N ASP A 311 4.24 11.58 -2.21
CA ASP A 311 4.46 12.96 -1.73
C ASP A 311 5.72 13.10 -0.89
N LYS A 312 5.96 12.14 0.02
CA LYS A 312 7.17 12.11 0.85
C LYS A 312 8.44 11.85 0.03
N VAL A 313 8.35 11.00 -1.00
CA VAL A 313 9.47 10.77 -1.94
C VAL A 313 9.81 12.06 -2.69
N ILE A 314 8.80 12.84 -3.10
CA ILE A 314 8.98 14.13 -3.76
C ILE A 314 9.58 15.15 -2.79
N GLU A 315 9.03 15.25 -1.58
CA GLU A 315 9.52 16.16 -0.51
C GLU A 315 11.02 15.95 -0.24
N LYS A 316 11.46 14.69 -0.22
CA LYS A 316 12.86 14.30 -0.03
C LYS A 316 13.75 14.45 -1.26
N GLY A 317 13.18 14.77 -2.43
CA GLY A 317 13.93 14.83 -3.69
C GLY A 317 14.44 13.46 -4.17
N TRP A 318 13.86 12.37 -3.69
CA TRP A 318 14.30 11.01 -3.99
C TRP A 318 13.69 10.43 -5.26
N PHE A 319 12.90 11.20 -6.01
CA PHE A 319 12.15 10.68 -7.16
C PHE A 319 13.02 9.92 -8.18
N ASN A 320 14.28 10.32 -8.37
CA ASN A 320 15.22 9.67 -9.29
C ASN A 320 16.25 8.77 -8.58
N GLN A 321 16.10 8.53 -7.29
CA GLN A 321 17.10 7.84 -6.45
C GLN A 321 16.68 6.41 -6.07
N TYR A 322 15.64 5.86 -6.69
CA TYR A 322 15.19 4.50 -6.42
C TYR A 322 14.83 3.76 -7.71
N LYS A 323 14.91 2.44 -7.61
CA LYS A 323 14.52 1.49 -8.65
C LYS A 323 13.21 0.80 -8.30
N LEU A 324 13.02 0.46 -7.03
CA LEU A 324 11.79 -0.18 -6.52
C LEU A 324 11.12 0.69 -5.47
N LEU A 325 9.79 0.79 -5.52
CA LEU A 325 8.98 1.44 -4.50
C LEU A 325 7.79 0.54 -4.14
N ALA A 326 7.67 0.15 -2.87
CA ALA A 326 6.45 -0.42 -2.31
C ALA A 326 5.71 0.67 -1.52
N THR A 327 4.55 1.09 -2.02
CA THR A 327 3.76 2.18 -1.40
C THR A 327 2.31 1.76 -1.17
N SER A 328 1.77 2.20 -0.04
CA SER A 328 0.33 2.18 0.21
C SER A 328 -0.24 3.55 -0.12
N GLY A 329 -1.29 3.54 -0.94
CA GLY A 329 -1.88 4.75 -1.49
C GLY A 329 -1.63 4.87 -2.99
N GLN A 330 -1.95 6.02 -3.53
CA GLN A 330 -1.88 6.26 -4.96
C GLN A 330 -0.49 6.69 -5.42
N PHE A 331 -0.17 6.33 -6.65
CA PHE A 331 0.99 6.84 -7.36
C PHE A 331 0.51 7.38 -8.71
N SER A 332 0.83 8.63 -8.99
CA SER A 332 0.48 9.29 -10.24
C SER A 332 1.75 9.84 -10.89
N PRO A 333 2.32 9.14 -11.89
CA PRO A 333 3.49 9.65 -12.59
C PRO A 333 3.13 10.89 -13.40
N LYS A 334 4.00 11.90 -13.40
CA LYS A 334 3.90 13.02 -14.34
C LYS A 334 4.03 12.48 -15.77
N SER A 335 3.38 13.10 -16.75
CA SER A 335 3.34 12.62 -18.15
C SER A 335 4.73 12.27 -18.73
N GLY A 336 5.76 13.09 -18.46
CA GLY A 336 7.13 12.83 -18.91
C GLY A 336 7.84 11.66 -18.21
N ALA A 337 7.37 11.23 -17.04
CA ALA A 337 7.93 10.10 -16.29
C ALA A 337 7.29 8.76 -16.66
N VAL A 338 6.12 8.77 -17.31
CA VAL A 338 5.36 7.54 -17.67
C VAL A 338 6.20 6.48 -18.40
N PRO A 339 7.09 6.81 -19.36
CA PRO A 339 7.91 5.80 -20.03
C PRO A 339 8.93 5.10 -19.10
N PHE A 340 9.29 5.75 -18.00
CA PHE A 340 10.32 5.32 -17.05
C PHE A 340 9.73 4.67 -15.79
N VAL A 341 8.41 4.58 -15.68
CA VAL A 341 7.73 4.03 -14.52
C VAL A 341 6.86 2.85 -14.95
N LYS A 342 7.02 1.72 -14.26
CA LYS A 342 6.10 0.59 -14.33
C LYS A 342 5.34 0.49 -13.02
N MET A 343 4.07 0.89 -13.04
CA MET A 343 3.17 0.67 -11.92
C MET A 343 2.61 -0.75 -11.97
N CYS A 344 2.63 -1.45 -10.83
CA CYS A 344 2.14 -2.81 -10.67
C CYS A 344 1.27 -2.89 -9.41
N LEU A 345 -0.02 -3.18 -9.58
CA LEU A 345 -0.95 -3.33 -8.46
C LEU A 345 -0.76 -4.69 -7.78
N VAL A 346 -0.71 -4.71 -6.45
CA VAL A 346 -0.79 -5.91 -5.61
C VAL A 346 -2.19 -5.93 -4.99
N PRO A 347 -3.14 -6.69 -5.56
CA PRO A 347 -4.53 -6.61 -5.17
C PRO A 347 -4.80 -7.32 -3.83
N TYR A 348 -5.98 -7.04 -3.27
CA TYR A 348 -6.46 -7.62 -2.03
C TYR A 348 -6.49 -9.16 -2.06
N TRP A 349 -6.43 -9.76 -0.86
CA TRP A 349 -6.50 -11.20 -0.69
C TRP A 349 -7.90 -11.71 -0.97
N ARG A 350 -8.01 -12.82 -1.72
CA ARG A 350 -9.30 -13.49 -1.88
C ARG A 350 -9.72 -14.09 -0.55
N GLN A 351 -11.03 -14.17 -0.32
CA GLN A 351 -11.57 -14.87 0.84
C GLN A 351 -11.01 -16.29 0.94
N LYS A 352 -11.05 -17.07 -0.15
CA LYS A 352 -10.56 -18.45 -0.15
C LYS A 352 -9.10 -18.55 0.30
N ASP A 353 -8.26 -17.59 -0.10
CA ASP A 353 -6.85 -17.57 0.30
C ASP A 353 -6.69 -17.24 1.79
N LEU A 354 -7.49 -16.29 2.32
CA LEU A 354 -7.49 -15.98 3.76
C LEU A 354 -8.10 -17.09 4.62
N GLU A 355 -9.12 -17.79 4.11
CA GLU A 355 -9.73 -18.95 4.77
C GLU A 355 -8.76 -20.10 4.86
N ASP A 356 -8.12 -20.45 3.73
CA ASP A 356 -7.10 -21.48 3.70
C ASP A 356 -5.95 -21.13 4.64
N PHE A 357 -5.44 -19.90 4.54
CA PHE A 357 -4.40 -19.40 5.44
C PHE A 357 -4.80 -19.49 6.93
N GLY A 358 -5.98 -18.97 7.28
CA GLY A 358 -6.47 -18.94 8.66
C GLY A 358 -6.74 -20.34 9.22
N ARG A 359 -7.43 -21.20 8.47
CA ARG A 359 -7.84 -22.53 8.95
C ARG A 359 -6.71 -23.54 8.89
N ASN A 360 -5.99 -23.59 7.78
CA ASN A 360 -5.03 -24.68 7.52
C ASN A 360 -3.61 -24.35 7.97
N HIS A 361 -3.21 -23.07 7.98
CA HIS A 361 -1.84 -22.67 8.33
C HIS A 361 -1.71 -21.99 9.69
N MET A 362 -2.77 -21.30 10.13
CA MET A 362 -2.81 -20.61 11.43
C MET A 362 -3.72 -21.30 12.47
N GLN A 363 -4.53 -22.29 12.06
CA GLN A 363 -5.45 -23.05 12.93
C GLN A 363 -6.40 -22.17 13.76
N MET A 364 -6.86 -21.08 13.15
CA MET A 364 -7.71 -20.10 13.80
C MET A 364 -9.15 -20.62 13.89
N SER A 365 -9.78 -20.48 15.06
CA SER A 365 -11.18 -20.89 15.26
C SER A 365 -12.18 -19.81 14.84
N ASP A 366 -11.74 -18.56 14.71
CA ASP A 366 -12.54 -17.34 14.53
C ASP A 366 -12.38 -16.72 13.12
N VAL A 367 -12.03 -17.55 12.12
CA VAL A 367 -11.75 -17.10 10.74
C VAL A 367 -12.88 -16.26 10.13
N ASP A 368 -14.14 -16.66 10.36
CA ASP A 368 -15.30 -15.97 9.81
C ASP A 368 -15.45 -14.56 10.40
N ASP A 369 -15.26 -14.41 11.72
CA ASP A 369 -15.27 -13.11 12.41
C ASP A 369 -14.15 -12.19 11.92
N ARG A 370 -12.98 -12.75 11.62
CA ARG A 370 -11.85 -11.99 11.06
C ARG A 370 -12.09 -11.58 9.62
N LEU A 371 -12.72 -12.43 8.80
CA LEU A 371 -13.11 -12.11 7.43
C LEU A 371 -14.19 -11.03 7.35
N PHE A 372 -15.12 -11.04 8.30
CA PHE A 372 -16.19 -10.06 8.41
C PHE A 372 -15.64 -8.63 8.53
N VAL A 373 -14.53 -8.47 9.26
CA VAL A 373 -13.89 -7.17 9.48
C VAL A 373 -12.82 -6.85 8.44
N SER A 374 -11.95 -7.81 8.09
CA SER A 374 -10.70 -7.52 7.37
C SER A 374 -10.85 -7.18 5.88
N GLY A 375 -11.90 -7.67 5.21
CA GLY A 375 -12.16 -7.33 3.80
C GLY A 375 -10.97 -7.58 2.86
N GLY A 376 -10.20 -8.65 3.03
CA GLY A 376 -9.07 -8.95 2.13
C GLY A 376 -7.73 -8.29 2.50
N SER A 377 -7.65 -7.62 3.65
CA SER A 377 -6.38 -7.20 4.28
C SER A 377 -5.86 -8.30 5.20
N LEU A 378 -4.72 -8.92 4.86
CA LEU A 378 -4.09 -9.89 5.77
C LEU A 378 -3.71 -9.26 7.11
N ARG A 379 -3.29 -7.99 7.08
CA ARG A 379 -2.94 -7.24 8.29
C ARG A 379 -4.11 -7.11 9.26
N ASP A 380 -5.29 -6.75 8.74
CA ASP A 380 -6.49 -6.64 9.59
C ASP A 380 -7.07 -8.03 9.90
N PHE A 381 -6.85 -9.04 9.05
CA PHE A 381 -7.24 -10.43 9.35
C PHE A 381 -6.48 -10.99 10.57
N LEU A 382 -5.18 -10.70 10.67
CA LEU A 382 -4.32 -11.16 11.76
C LEU A 382 -4.39 -10.29 13.02
N SER A 383 -5.10 -9.16 13.00
CA SER A 383 -5.11 -8.20 14.09
C SER A 383 -6.35 -8.36 14.97
N ASP A 384 -6.16 -8.52 16.28
CA ASP A 384 -7.27 -8.57 17.24
C ASP A 384 -7.97 -7.19 17.38
N ASP A 385 -7.25 -6.11 17.06
CA ASP A 385 -7.75 -4.72 17.08
C ASP A 385 -8.35 -4.27 15.74
N ALA A 386 -8.54 -5.19 14.79
CA ALA A 386 -9.00 -4.87 13.45
C ALA A 386 -10.34 -4.11 13.47
N LYS A 387 -11.29 -4.54 14.31
CA LYS A 387 -12.62 -3.93 14.41
C LYS A 387 -12.52 -2.47 14.86
N THR A 388 -11.74 -2.21 15.90
CA THR A 388 -11.45 -0.85 16.39
C THR A 388 -10.82 0.00 15.31
N THR A 389 -9.86 -0.57 14.57
CA THR A 389 -9.13 0.23 13.59
C THR A 389 -9.92 0.52 12.33
N VAL A 390 -10.76 -0.41 11.87
CA VAL A 390 -11.74 -0.17 10.80
C VAL A 390 -12.78 0.86 11.25
N LEU A 391 -13.24 0.83 12.51
CA LEU A 391 -14.13 1.85 13.06
C LEU A 391 -13.50 3.25 13.05
N LEU A 392 -12.23 3.38 13.41
CA LEU A 392 -11.51 4.66 13.35
C LEU A 392 -11.43 5.18 11.91
N ALA A 393 -11.10 4.31 10.94
CA ALA A 393 -11.09 4.69 9.53
C ALA A 393 -12.48 5.07 9.00
N LEU A 394 -13.55 4.43 9.49
CA LEU A 394 -14.94 4.76 9.12
C LEU A 394 -15.37 6.14 9.63
N LYS A 395 -14.90 6.55 10.82
CA LYS A 395 -15.21 7.87 11.39
C LYS A 395 -14.68 9.03 10.54
N GLU A 396 -13.65 8.79 9.73
CA GLU A 396 -13.11 9.77 8.79
C GLU A 396 -14.02 10.00 7.57
N ILE A 397 -14.99 9.12 7.33
CA ILE A 397 -15.97 9.22 6.25
C ILE A 397 -17.20 9.97 6.80
N GLU A 398 -17.08 11.30 6.86
CA GLU A 398 -18.11 12.17 7.44
C GLU A 398 -19.37 12.34 6.57
N LYS A 399 -19.25 12.16 5.25
CA LYS A 399 -20.31 12.49 4.27
C LYS A 399 -20.45 11.43 3.18
N PRO A 400 -21.64 11.24 2.58
CA PRO A 400 -21.84 10.30 1.48
C PRO A 400 -20.92 10.53 0.28
N GLU A 401 -20.55 11.79 -0.01
CA GLU A 401 -19.62 12.13 -1.09
C GLU A 401 -18.21 11.55 -0.84
N HIS A 402 -17.77 11.52 0.42
CA HIS A 402 -16.49 10.92 0.78
C HIS A 402 -16.51 9.40 0.59
N ALA A 403 -17.63 8.75 0.91
CA ALA A 403 -17.82 7.32 0.72
C ALA A 403 -17.87 6.93 -0.76
N LYS A 404 -18.48 7.74 -1.63
CA LYS A 404 -18.49 7.49 -3.09
C LYS A 404 -17.07 7.35 -3.66
N ASN A 405 -16.10 8.08 -3.10
CA ASN A 405 -14.70 8.00 -3.51
C ASN A 405 -13.99 6.69 -3.12
N LEU A 406 -14.63 5.83 -2.34
CA LEU A 406 -14.13 4.47 -2.06
C LEU A 406 -14.23 3.56 -3.29
N LEU A 407 -15.15 3.87 -4.22
CA LEU A 407 -15.42 3.08 -5.42
C LEU A 407 -14.79 3.66 -6.69
N THR A 408 -14.26 4.88 -6.62
CA THR A 408 -13.63 5.53 -7.78
C THR A 408 -12.15 5.16 -7.87
N THR A 409 -11.58 5.20 -9.08
CA THR A 409 -10.12 5.13 -9.27
C THR A 409 -9.46 6.45 -8.86
N ILE A 410 -10.18 7.57 -8.97
CA ILE A 410 -9.74 8.91 -8.56
C ILE A 410 -9.46 8.92 -7.06
N GLY A 411 -8.27 9.35 -6.67
CA GLY A 411 -7.93 9.55 -5.27
C GLY A 411 -8.55 10.79 -4.72
N ILE A 412 -9.15 10.66 -3.54
CA ILE A 412 -8.89 11.71 -2.57
C ILE A 412 -7.45 11.44 -2.14
N GLY A 413 -6.51 12.32 -2.50
CA GLY A 413 -5.24 12.41 -1.78
C GLY A 413 -5.60 12.73 -0.34
N SER A 414 -5.70 11.70 0.48
CA SER A 414 -6.32 11.81 1.79
C SER A 414 -5.28 11.40 2.80
N SER A 415 -4.85 12.39 3.57
CA SER A 415 -4.21 12.21 4.87
C SER A 415 -5.06 11.39 5.86
N LYS A 416 -6.34 11.14 5.54
CA LYS A 416 -7.26 10.29 6.30
C LYS A 416 -7.13 8.85 5.84
N GLN A 417 -7.20 7.90 6.78
CA GLN A 417 -6.92 6.46 6.62
C GLN A 417 -7.91 5.68 5.71
N ILE A 418 -8.45 6.31 4.68
CA ILE A 418 -9.41 5.76 3.70
C ILE A 418 -8.85 4.49 3.04
N ASP A 419 -7.54 4.44 2.77
CA ASP A 419 -6.87 3.27 2.18
C ASP A 419 -6.93 2.01 3.06
N ARG A 420 -7.30 2.14 4.34
CA ARG A 420 -7.52 0.99 5.22
C ARG A 420 -8.83 0.27 4.92
N ILE A 421 -9.84 0.99 4.40
CA ILE A 421 -11.15 0.45 4.04
C ILE A 421 -11.25 0.21 2.53
N ARG A 422 -10.66 1.11 1.74
CA ARG A 422 -10.59 1.04 0.29
C ARG A 422 -9.55 0.01 -0.14
N MET A 423 -10.01 -1.00 -0.86
CA MET A 423 -9.20 -2.05 -1.48
C MET A 423 -9.12 -1.85 -2.99
N GLN A 424 -8.08 -2.40 -3.61
CA GLN A 424 -7.89 -2.38 -5.06
C GLN A 424 -7.75 -3.79 -5.61
N GLY A 425 -8.45 -4.07 -6.70
CA GLY A 425 -8.45 -5.33 -7.42
C GLY A 425 -8.16 -5.15 -8.90
N VAL A 426 -7.94 -6.26 -9.59
CA VAL A 426 -7.79 -6.34 -11.05
C VAL A 426 -8.96 -7.11 -11.68
N GLN A 427 -9.28 -6.80 -12.93
CA GLN A 427 -10.40 -7.42 -13.65
C GLN A 427 -10.26 -8.95 -13.82
N ASP A 428 -9.04 -9.42 -14.08
CA ASP A 428 -8.74 -10.85 -14.19
C ASP A 428 -7.37 -11.10 -13.54
N ARG A 429 -7.37 -11.89 -12.47
CA ARG A 429 -6.18 -12.14 -11.64
C ARG A 429 -5.20 -13.10 -12.30
N ASN A 430 -5.62 -13.81 -13.34
CA ASN A 430 -4.76 -14.76 -14.07
C ASN A 430 -3.96 -14.09 -15.20
N LYS A 431 -4.16 -12.79 -15.43
CA LYS A 431 -3.58 -12.04 -16.54
C LYS A 431 -2.63 -10.98 -16.04
N ALA A 432 -1.33 -11.19 -16.23
CA ALA A 432 -0.29 -10.27 -15.80
C ALA A 432 -0.51 -8.84 -16.36
N GLU A 433 -1.02 -8.70 -17.58
CA GLU A 433 -1.29 -7.38 -18.19
C GLU A 433 -2.30 -6.53 -17.41
N HIS A 434 -3.21 -7.16 -16.65
CA HIS A 434 -4.21 -6.45 -15.86
C HIS A 434 -3.61 -5.81 -14.59
N TYR A 435 -2.43 -6.27 -14.13
CA TYR A 435 -1.77 -5.72 -12.96
C TYR A 435 -1.02 -4.42 -13.26
N VAL A 436 -0.80 -4.10 -14.54
CA VAL A 436 -0.09 -2.88 -14.99
C VAL A 436 -0.98 -1.93 -15.79
N ASN A 437 -2.18 -2.37 -16.20
CA ASN A 437 -3.15 -1.52 -16.88
C ASN A 437 -4.16 -0.94 -15.88
N VAL A 438 -4.08 0.38 -15.65
CA VAL A 438 -4.95 1.11 -14.72
C VAL A 438 -6.43 1.01 -15.10
N GLU A 439 -6.77 0.86 -16.38
CA GLU A 439 -8.15 0.68 -16.83
C GLU A 439 -8.74 -0.68 -16.41
N LYS A 440 -7.87 -1.62 -16.03
CA LYS A 440 -8.23 -2.95 -15.55
C LYS A 440 -8.30 -3.02 -14.03
N TRP A 441 -8.06 -1.90 -13.34
CA TRP A 441 -8.12 -1.83 -11.88
C TRP A 441 -9.48 -1.32 -11.42
N ALA A 442 -9.92 -1.83 -10.29
CA ALA A 442 -11.12 -1.34 -9.63
C ALA A 442 -10.85 -1.08 -8.15
N SER A 443 -11.52 -0.04 -7.62
CA SER A 443 -11.51 0.26 -6.18
C SER A 443 -12.83 -0.20 -5.57
N CYS A 444 -12.77 -0.78 -4.38
CA CYS A 444 -13.93 -1.36 -3.72
C CYS A 444 -13.76 -1.33 -2.20
N VAL A 445 -14.86 -1.58 -1.48
CA VAL A 445 -14.82 -1.88 -0.05
C VAL A 445 -15.24 -3.33 0.11
N MET A 446 -14.40 -4.11 0.77
CA MET A 446 -14.57 -5.56 0.88
C MET A 446 -15.01 -6.00 2.29
N SER A 447 -14.84 -5.15 3.30
CA SER A 447 -15.22 -5.45 4.68
C SER A 447 -16.75 -5.40 4.82
N LYS A 448 -17.38 -6.53 5.13
CA LYS A 448 -18.83 -6.62 5.36
C LYS A 448 -19.24 -5.75 6.54
N PHE A 449 -18.42 -5.73 7.59
CA PHE A 449 -18.61 -4.81 8.73
C PHE A 449 -18.63 -3.33 8.31
N ALA A 450 -17.69 -2.91 7.45
CA ALA A 450 -17.65 -1.54 6.95
C ALA A 450 -18.85 -1.22 6.06
N LEU A 451 -19.25 -2.13 5.18
CA LEU A 451 -20.39 -1.98 4.28
C LEU A 451 -21.72 -1.89 5.04
N GLN A 452 -21.94 -2.72 6.05
CA GLN A 452 -23.13 -2.67 6.90
C GLN A 452 -23.24 -1.35 7.67
N ARG A 453 -22.11 -0.82 8.17
CA ARG A 453 -22.05 0.52 8.77
C ARG A 453 -22.37 1.61 7.76
N MET A 454 -21.84 1.51 6.55
CA MET A 454 -22.10 2.46 5.47
C MET A 454 -23.54 2.37 4.94
N ALA A 455 -24.23 1.23 5.05
CA ALA A 455 -25.62 1.09 4.59
C ALA A 455 -26.59 2.04 5.31
N ALA A 456 -26.23 2.53 6.50
CA ALA A 456 -27.00 3.57 7.19
C ALA A 456 -26.79 4.99 6.64
N MET A 457 -25.67 5.24 5.95
CA MET A 457 -25.28 6.55 5.40
C MET A 457 -25.48 6.63 3.88
N MET A 458 -25.29 5.51 3.18
CA MET A 458 -25.23 5.45 1.72
C MET A 458 -26.56 5.01 1.11
N SER A 459 -26.94 5.65 0.01
CA SER A 459 -28.09 5.23 -0.80
C SER A 459 -27.85 3.86 -1.45
N PRO A 460 -28.92 3.16 -1.88
CA PRO A 460 -28.78 1.86 -2.55
C PRO A 460 -27.90 1.90 -3.80
N ASP A 461 -27.89 3.01 -4.54
CA ASP A 461 -27.13 3.16 -5.79
C ASP A 461 -25.61 3.01 -5.59
N PHE A 462 -25.10 3.30 -4.39
CA PHE A 462 -23.70 3.02 -4.04
C PHE A 462 -23.40 1.52 -4.09
N PHE A 463 -24.30 0.71 -3.54
CA PHE A 463 -24.17 -0.74 -3.51
C PHE A 463 -24.44 -1.36 -4.89
N GLU A 464 -25.32 -0.77 -5.70
CA GLU A 464 -25.49 -1.15 -7.12
C GLU A 464 -24.19 -0.95 -7.91
N THR A 465 -23.52 0.18 -7.70
CA THR A 465 -22.21 0.45 -8.29
C THR A 465 -21.18 -0.59 -7.83
N LEU A 466 -21.15 -0.91 -6.53
CA LEU A 466 -20.25 -1.92 -5.98
C LEU A 466 -20.53 -3.33 -6.54
N MET A 467 -21.79 -3.71 -6.72
CA MET A 467 -22.16 -4.97 -7.39
C MET A 467 -21.64 -5.00 -8.83
N GLY A 468 -21.76 -3.89 -9.57
CA GLY A 468 -21.20 -3.77 -10.93
C GLY A 468 -19.67 -3.96 -10.96
N ILE A 469 -18.97 -3.36 -10.01
CA ILE A 469 -17.51 -3.52 -9.83
C ILE A 469 -17.17 -4.98 -9.51
N ALA A 470 -17.91 -5.62 -8.60
CA ALA A 470 -17.71 -7.02 -8.22
C ALA A 470 -17.88 -7.97 -9.41
N LYS A 471 -18.95 -7.79 -10.21
CA LYS A 471 -19.17 -8.52 -11.47
C LYS A 471 -18.01 -8.34 -12.45
N GLY A 472 -17.52 -7.10 -12.59
CA GLY A 472 -16.38 -6.78 -13.46
C GLY A 472 -15.10 -7.51 -13.07
N MET A 473 -14.86 -7.69 -11.76
CA MET A 473 -13.73 -8.44 -11.20
C MET A 473 -13.97 -9.96 -11.08
N LYS A 474 -15.17 -10.44 -11.41
CA LYS A 474 -15.60 -11.83 -11.18
C LYS A 474 -15.45 -12.26 -9.70
N ASP A 475 -15.84 -11.36 -8.78
CA ASP A 475 -15.81 -11.61 -7.34
C ASP A 475 -17.24 -11.83 -6.80
N ASP A 476 -17.69 -13.08 -6.82
CA ASP A 476 -19.07 -13.46 -6.42
C ASP A 476 -19.36 -13.14 -4.94
N ARG A 477 -18.36 -13.23 -4.06
CA ARG A 477 -18.51 -12.88 -2.64
C ARG A 477 -18.74 -11.39 -2.50
N LEU A 478 -17.89 -10.55 -3.10
CA LEU A 478 -18.08 -9.11 -3.03
C LEU A 478 -19.43 -8.71 -3.60
N GLU A 479 -19.88 -9.38 -4.66
CA GLU A 479 -21.21 -9.15 -5.20
C GLU A 479 -22.31 -9.49 -4.18
N GLY A 480 -22.21 -10.62 -3.48
CA GLY A 480 -23.14 -11.00 -2.42
C GLY A 480 -23.16 -10.02 -1.24
N VAL A 481 -21.99 -9.57 -0.77
CA VAL A 481 -21.90 -8.57 0.30
C VAL A 481 -22.46 -7.21 -0.15
N ALA A 482 -22.24 -6.84 -1.41
CA ALA A 482 -22.81 -5.62 -1.98
C ALA A 482 -24.34 -5.72 -2.13
N LEU A 483 -24.88 -6.88 -2.51
CA LEU A 483 -26.32 -7.14 -2.55
C LEU A 483 -26.96 -6.99 -1.17
N GLU A 484 -26.34 -7.56 -0.15
CA GLU A 484 -26.82 -7.43 1.23
C GLU A 484 -26.85 -5.96 1.65
N GLY A 485 -25.78 -5.20 1.37
CA GLY A 485 -25.73 -3.76 1.62
C GLY A 485 -26.78 -2.97 0.85
N HIS A 486 -27.06 -3.36 -0.41
CA HIS A 486 -28.12 -2.77 -1.24
C HIS A 486 -29.50 -2.96 -0.61
N PHE A 487 -29.81 -4.18 -0.16
CA PHE A 487 -31.07 -4.48 0.49
C PHE A 487 -31.22 -3.71 1.81
N HIS A 488 -30.22 -3.79 2.69
CA HIS A 488 -30.24 -3.09 3.98
C HIS A 488 -30.35 -1.57 3.81
N SER A 489 -29.65 -1.00 2.83
CA SER A 489 -29.76 0.41 2.49
C SER A 489 -31.16 0.74 1.95
N SER A 490 -31.74 -0.11 1.11
CA SER A 490 -33.09 0.10 0.54
C SER A 490 -34.15 0.12 1.63
N VAL A 491 -34.05 -0.82 2.59
CA VAL A 491 -34.88 -0.90 3.80
C VAL A 491 -34.78 0.40 4.61
N ARG A 492 -33.55 0.87 4.90
CA ARG A 492 -33.32 2.09 5.69
C ARG A 492 -33.81 3.37 5.00
N HIS A 493 -33.72 3.43 3.67
CA HIS A 493 -34.18 4.57 2.88
C HIS A 493 -35.66 4.47 2.49
N GLN A 494 -36.39 3.50 3.05
CA GLN A 494 -37.83 3.30 2.81
C GLN A 494 -38.18 3.19 1.33
N ARG A 495 -37.28 2.59 0.51
CA ARG A 495 -37.66 2.21 -0.85
C ARG A 495 -38.71 1.11 -0.77
N SER A 496 -39.70 1.14 -1.67
CA SER A 496 -40.66 0.04 -1.79
C SER A 496 -39.93 -1.21 -2.29
N ILE A 497 -40.07 -2.31 -1.55
CA ILE A 497 -39.51 -3.61 -1.90
C ILE A 497 -40.66 -4.60 -2.00
N LEU A 498 -40.83 -5.19 -3.18
CA LEU A 498 -41.76 -6.29 -3.39
C LEU A 498 -41.03 -7.60 -3.10
N VAL A 499 -41.56 -8.41 -2.18
CA VAL A 499 -41.04 -9.74 -1.85
C VAL A 499 -42.09 -10.78 -2.22
N GLN A 500 -41.76 -11.70 -3.12
CA GLN A 500 -42.59 -12.83 -3.49
C GLN A 500 -42.02 -14.10 -2.87
N TYR A 501 -42.79 -14.81 -2.05
CA TYR A 501 -42.30 -15.96 -1.29
C TYR A 501 -43.05 -17.24 -1.62
N TYR A 502 -42.34 -18.35 -1.44
CA TYR A 502 -42.82 -19.73 -1.58
C TYR A 502 -42.38 -20.54 -0.36
N LYS A 503 -43.17 -21.53 0.02
CA LYS A 503 -42.76 -22.53 1.00
C LYS A 503 -41.47 -23.22 0.54
N TYR A 504 -40.52 -23.41 1.46
CA TYR A 504 -39.38 -24.26 1.19
C TYR A 504 -39.83 -25.71 1.17
N ASP A 505 -39.44 -26.44 0.14
CA ASP A 505 -39.88 -27.82 -0.08
C ASP A 505 -39.31 -28.81 0.93
N ASN A 506 -38.14 -28.52 1.50
CA ASN A 506 -37.45 -29.33 2.52
C ASN A 506 -37.43 -30.84 2.22
N VAL A 507 -37.13 -31.20 0.96
CA VAL A 507 -37.06 -32.60 0.51
C VAL A 507 -35.85 -32.82 -0.39
N ASN A 508 -35.37 -34.06 -0.43
CA ASN A 508 -34.41 -34.48 -1.42
C ASN A 508 -35.05 -34.59 -2.82
N ARG A 509 -34.81 -33.58 -3.67
CA ARG A 509 -35.32 -33.56 -5.06
C ARG A 509 -34.80 -34.68 -5.97
N LYS A 510 -33.78 -35.45 -5.56
CA LYS A 510 -33.36 -36.65 -6.31
C LYS A 510 -34.33 -37.81 -6.16
N THR A 511 -35.09 -37.84 -5.06
CA THR A 511 -36.03 -38.92 -4.73
C THR A 511 -37.48 -38.45 -4.76
N VAL A 512 -37.73 -37.15 -4.59
CA VAL A 512 -39.07 -36.54 -4.58
C VAL A 512 -39.22 -35.65 -5.81
N HIS A 513 -40.11 -36.02 -6.74
CA HIS A 513 -40.27 -35.32 -8.03
C HIS A 513 -41.37 -34.25 -8.02
N ASP A 514 -42.29 -34.25 -7.05
CA ASP A 514 -43.43 -33.33 -6.91
C ASP A 514 -43.14 -32.12 -6.01
N TRP A 515 -41.87 -31.82 -5.77
CA TRP A 515 -41.39 -30.73 -4.91
C TRP A 515 -41.99 -29.35 -5.27
N GLU A 516 -42.28 -29.10 -6.55
CA GLU A 516 -42.94 -27.85 -6.99
C GLU A 516 -44.34 -27.69 -6.36
N SER A 517 -45.08 -28.79 -6.24
CA SER A 517 -46.39 -28.78 -5.60
C SER A 517 -46.25 -28.39 -4.13
N ILE A 518 -45.22 -28.90 -3.44
CA ILE A 518 -44.92 -28.56 -2.03
C ILE A 518 -44.66 -27.06 -1.89
N MET A 519 -43.84 -26.48 -2.76
CA MET A 519 -43.53 -25.04 -2.71
C MET A 519 -44.79 -24.17 -2.93
N ARG A 520 -45.71 -24.62 -3.79
CA ARG A 520 -46.96 -23.92 -4.12
C ARG A 520 -48.07 -24.08 -3.08
N GLN A 521 -47.90 -24.94 -2.07
CA GLN A 521 -48.87 -25.08 -0.97
C GLN A 521 -49.06 -23.77 -0.20
N GLU A 522 -48.00 -22.97 -0.10
CA GLU A 522 -48.04 -21.66 0.55
C GLU A 522 -47.13 -20.69 -0.21
N MET A 523 -47.72 -19.66 -0.81
CA MET A 523 -47.01 -18.62 -1.54
C MET A 523 -47.76 -17.30 -1.40
N GLY A 524 -47.05 -16.19 -1.60
CA GLY A 524 -47.67 -14.87 -1.51
C GLY A 524 -46.70 -13.74 -1.86
N SER A 525 -47.17 -12.51 -1.69
CA SER A 525 -46.36 -11.30 -1.85
C SER A 525 -46.46 -10.39 -0.62
N ILE A 526 -45.37 -9.71 -0.32
CA ILE A 526 -45.25 -8.73 0.76
C ILE A 526 -44.72 -7.46 0.12
N GLU A 527 -45.41 -6.34 0.33
CA GLU A 527 -44.87 -5.02 0.05
C GLU A 527 -44.21 -4.50 1.32
N VAL A 528 -42.89 -4.41 1.31
CA VAL A 528 -42.11 -3.89 2.42
C VAL A 528 -42.01 -2.39 2.24
N ASN A 529 -42.84 -1.68 3.00
CA ASN A 529 -42.67 -0.26 3.27
C ASN A 529 -41.65 -0.15 4.40
N GLY A 530 -40.53 0.53 4.17
CA GLY A 530 -39.35 0.42 5.05
C GLY A 530 -39.66 0.62 6.54
N PRO A 531 -38.92 -0.09 7.43
CA PRO A 531 -39.12 -0.08 8.88
C PRO A 531 -38.98 1.31 9.49
N SER A 532 -39.67 1.52 10.62
CA SER A 532 -39.59 2.78 11.37
C SER A 532 -38.35 2.85 12.26
N VAL A 533 -37.90 1.71 12.79
CA VAL A 533 -36.73 1.61 13.66
C VAL A 533 -35.81 0.48 13.21
N VAL A 534 -34.56 0.83 12.88
CA VAL A 534 -33.53 -0.10 12.42
C VAL A 534 -32.32 -0.09 13.35
N LYS A 535 -31.99 -1.25 13.94
CA LYS A 535 -30.81 -1.40 14.82
C LYS A 535 -29.70 -2.23 14.19
N PHE A 536 -28.45 -1.89 14.53
CA PHE A 536 -27.23 -2.62 14.14
C PHE A 536 -26.42 -2.93 15.40
N GLU A 537 -26.65 -4.10 15.99
CA GLU A 537 -26.22 -4.46 17.35
C GLU A 537 -25.93 -5.96 17.46
N GLY A 538 -25.34 -6.39 18.58
CA GLY A 538 -24.92 -7.77 18.80
C GLY A 538 -23.55 -8.02 18.19
N GLY A 539 -22.49 -7.77 18.96
CA GLY A 539 -21.11 -7.91 18.51
C GLY A 539 -20.56 -9.33 18.55
N ASN A 540 -21.32 -10.28 19.10
CA ASN A 540 -21.04 -11.71 19.21
C ASN A 540 -22.34 -12.49 19.45
N ARG A 541 -22.28 -13.82 19.39
CA ARG A 541 -23.42 -14.73 19.55
C ARG A 541 -24.25 -14.48 20.81
N LYS A 542 -23.62 -14.31 21.96
CA LYS A 542 -24.30 -14.05 23.23
C LYS A 542 -25.06 -12.73 23.21
N GLU A 543 -24.44 -11.68 22.69
CA GLU A 543 -25.10 -10.37 22.57
C GLU A 543 -26.27 -10.41 21.59
N CYS A 544 -26.16 -11.14 20.49
CA CYS A 544 -27.27 -11.28 19.54
C CYS A 544 -28.48 -11.99 20.17
N VAL A 545 -28.26 -13.06 20.95
CA VAL A 545 -29.33 -13.72 21.72
C VAL A 545 -29.98 -12.74 22.69
N ALA A 546 -29.18 -11.97 23.44
CA ALA A 546 -29.70 -10.96 24.35
C ALA A 546 -30.54 -9.88 23.65
N VAL A 547 -30.16 -9.48 22.43
CA VAL A 547 -30.96 -8.56 21.60
C VAL A 547 -32.30 -9.22 21.21
N MET A 548 -32.30 -10.49 20.81
CA MET A 548 -33.53 -11.23 20.49
C MET A 548 -34.44 -11.37 21.71
N GLU A 549 -33.89 -11.66 22.89
CA GLU A 549 -34.63 -11.72 24.16
C GLU A 549 -35.27 -10.39 24.54
N SER A 550 -34.52 -9.28 24.39
CA SER A 550 -35.05 -7.92 24.60
C SER A 550 -36.19 -7.64 23.63
N TRP A 551 -36.00 -7.91 22.34
CA TRP A 551 -36.99 -7.61 21.32
C TRP A 551 -38.25 -8.46 21.47
N ALA A 552 -38.11 -9.75 21.78
CA ALA A 552 -39.25 -10.62 22.07
C ALA A 552 -40.01 -10.15 23.32
N SER A 553 -39.33 -9.56 24.29
CA SER A 553 -39.94 -8.97 25.50
C SER A 553 -40.63 -7.65 25.24
N ASN A 554 -40.14 -6.87 24.26
CA ASN A 554 -40.70 -5.60 23.83
C ASN A 554 -40.81 -5.54 22.29
N PRO A 555 -41.87 -6.13 21.68
CA PRO A 555 -42.04 -6.18 20.22
C PRO A 555 -42.08 -4.82 19.50
N SER A 556 -42.23 -3.71 20.23
CA SER A 556 -42.17 -2.34 19.70
C SER A 556 -40.77 -1.72 19.73
N GLU A 557 -39.77 -2.40 20.28
CA GLU A 557 -38.41 -1.88 20.42
C GLU A 557 -37.75 -1.53 19.07
N MET A 558 -38.00 -2.35 18.06
CA MET A 558 -37.51 -2.15 16.71
C MET A 558 -38.38 -2.89 15.67
N ASP A 559 -38.14 -2.61 14.40
CA ASP A 559 -38.79 -3.29 13.28
C ASP A 559 -37.79 -4.08 12.42
N TYR A 560 -36.51 -3.72 12.46
CA TYR A 560 -35.47 -4.37 11.67
C TYR A 560 -34.15 -4.39 12.42
N TRP A 561 -33.51 -5.54 12.45
CA TRP A 561 -32.24 -5.75 13.15
C TRP A 561 -31.21 -6.36 12.19
N ILE A 562 -29.97 -5.87 12.28
CA ILE A 562 -28.81 -6.38 11.55
C ILE A 562 -27.73 -6.76 12.59
N PRO A 563 -27.17 -7.97 12.56
CA PRO A 563 -26.10 -8.38 13.45
C PRO A 563 -24.81 -7.59 13.22
N ALA A 564 -24.12 -7.19 14.29
CA ALA A 564 -22.84 -6.49 14.23
C ALA A 564 -21.60 -7.42 14.28
N THR A 565 -21.78 -8.62 13.73
CA THR A 565 -20.85 -9.76 13.72
C THR A 565 -21.21 -10.67 12.54
N SER A 566 -20.30 -11.55 12.14
CA SER A 566 -20.62 -12.69 11.27
C SER A 566 -21.16 -13.85 12.08
N LEU A 567 -22.27 -13.66 12.81
CA LEU A 567 -23.07 -14.83 13.15
C LEU A 567 -23.27 -15.59 11.84
N CYS A 568 -22.95 -16.89 11.88
CA CYS A 568 -22.99 -17.85 10.78
C CYS A 568 -23.83 -17.39 9.58
N GLU A 569 -23.39 -17.66 8.34
CA GLU A 569 -24.02 -17.30 7.05
C GLU A 569 -25.55 -17.56 6.91
N THR A 570 -26.20 -18.11 7.93
CA THR A 570 -27.63 -18.37 8.11
C THR A 570 -28.47 -17.11 8.30
N ILE A 571 -28.02 -16.07 9.01
CA ILE A 571 -28.88 -14.91 9.33
C ILE A 571 -28.14 -13.59 9.07
N ASP A 572 -28.64 -12.83 8.11
CA ASP A 572 -28.14 -11.49 7.75
C ASP A 572 -28.98 -10.36 8.36
N ALA A 573 -30.25 -10.63 8.69
CA ALA A 573 -31.13 -9.69 9.37
C ALA A 573 -32.34 -10.40 10.00
N VAL A 574 -33.02 -9.70 10.90
CA VAL A 574 -34.35 -10.09 11.40
C VAL A 574 -35.30 -8.92 11.20
N ALA A 575 -36.43 -9.17 10.55
CA ALA A 575 -37.40 -8.15 10.17
C ALA A 575 -38.78 -8.47 10.72
N LYS A 576 -39.46 -7.46 11.26
CA LYS A 576 -40.86 -7.56 11.69
C LYS A 576 -41.76 -7.18 10.52
N TRP A 577 -42.30 -8.17 9.82
CA TRP A 577 -43.13 -7.96 8.63
C TRP A 577 -44.55 -8.47 8.82
N THR A 578 -45.48 -7.87 8.09
CA THR A 578 -46.87 -8.33 8.04
C THR A 578 -47.05 -9.20 6.80
N LEU A 579 -47.25 -10.50 7.00
CA LEU A 579 -47.53 -11.43 5.90
C LEU A 579 -49.00 -11.36 5.47
N PRO A 580 -49.34 -11.88 4.27
CA PRO A 580 -50.72 -12.08 3.84
C PRO A 580 -51.58 -12.71 4.94
N GLY A 581 -52.76 -12.12 5.19
CA GLY A 581 -53.59 -12.47 6.35
C GLY A 581 -53.46 -11.53 7.55
N LYS A 582 -52.68 -10.44 7.44
CA LYS A 582 -52.45 -9.43 8.49
C LYS A 582 -51.76 -9.97 9.75
N VAL A 583 -51.00 -11.06 9.61
CA VAL A 583 -50.23 -11.65 10.70
C VAL A 583 -48.84 -11.03 10.71
N VAL A 584 -48.50 -10.38 11.82
CA VAL A 584 -47.14 -9.88 12.06
C VAL A 584 -46.25 -11.06 12.44
N ARG A 585 -45.11 -11.20 11.75
CA ARG A 585 -44.10 -12.21 12.02
C ARG A 585 -42.71 -11.58 12.16
N PHE A 586 -41.85 -12.22 12.94
CA PHE A 586 -40.43 -11.96 12.96
C PHE A 586 -39.74 -12.89 11.96
N CYS A 587 -39.36 -12.31 10.83
CA CYS A 587 -38.75 -12.98 9.68
C CYS A 587 -37.23 -12.96 9.83
N PHE A 588 -36.62 -14.13 10.02
CA PHE A 588 -35.19 -14.35 9.97
C PHE A 588 -34.75 -14.42 8.51
N LEU A 589 -33.94 -13.46 8.08
CA LEU A 589 -33.61 -13.24 6.68
C LEU A 589 -32.18 -13.70 6.39
N GLN A 590 -32.02 -14.41 5.27
CA GLN A 590 -30.75 -14.71 4.65
C GLN A 590 -30.73 -14.14 3.25
N LEU A 591 -29.76 -13.27 2.95
CA LEU A 591 -29.61 -12.68 1.62
C LEU A 591 -28.56 -13.44 0.83
N THR A 592 -28.93 -13.99 -0.33
CA THR A 592 -27.99 -14.79 -1.11
C THR A 592 -28.25 -14.75 -2.61
N LYS A 593 -27.17 -14.88 -3.36
CA LYS A 593 -27.16 -15.15 -4.81
C LYS A 593 -26.78 -16.59 -5.13
N ALA A 594 -26.31 -17.34 -4.13
CA ALA A 594 -25.86 -18.70 -4.34
C ALA A 594 -27.07 -19.61 -4.55
N THR A 595 -26.92 -20.58 -5.46
CA THR A 595 -27.92 -21.63 -5.66
C THR A 595 -27.92 -22.66 -4.53
N ILE A 596 -26.82 -22.75 -3.78
CA ILE A 596 -26.69 -23.58 -2.59
C ILE A 596 -26.08 -22.71 -1.50
N HIS A 597 -26.74 -22.63 -0.36
CA HIS A 597 -26.29 -21.75 0.72
C HIS A 597 -26.26 -22.47 2.07
N LYS A 598 -25.24 -22.19 2.89
CA LYS A 598 -25.05 -22.83 4.20
C LYS A 598 -26.18 -22.43 5.16
N PHE A 599 -26.79 -23.43 5.79
CA PHE A 599 -27.88 -23.22 6.73
C PHE A 599 -27.60 -23.96 8.03
N ASP A 600 -27.61 -23.22 9.14
CA ASP A 600 -27.37 -23.74 10.48
C ASP A 600 -28.66 -23.66 11.30
N ALA A 601 -29.33 -24.81 11.42
CA ALA A 601 -30.60 -24.92 12.12
C ALA A 601 -30.48 -24.62 13.62
N ASP A 602 -29.34 -24.92 14.24
CA ASP A 602 -29.09 -24.67 15.66
C ASP A 602 -28.97 -23.17 15.93
N VAL A 603 -28.25 -22.45 15.06
CA VAL A 603 -28.16 -20.97 15.13
C VAL A 603 -29.52 -20.32 14.92
N LEU A 604 -30.30 -20.80 13.94
CA LEU A 604 -31.66 -20.29 13.73
C LEU A 604 -32.52 -20.51 14.96
N TRP A 605 -32.52 -21.72 15.52
CA TRP A 605 -33.31 -22.04 16.71
C TRP A 605 -32.92 -21.18 17.90
N GLU A 606 -31.63 -21.05 18.20
CA GLU A 606 -31.15 -20.26 19.34
C GLU A 606 -31.62 -18.80 19.28
N LEU A 607 -31.60 -18.18 18.10
CA LEU A 607 -32.03 -16.79 17.94
C LEU A 607 -33.57 -16.63 17.85
N ALA A 608 -34.28 -17.64 17.35
CA ALA A 608 -35.74 -17.62 17.24
C ALA A 608 -36.46 -18.06 18.52
N GLN A 609 -35.82 -18.90 19.34
CA GLN A 609 -36.38 -19.47 20.57
C GLN A 609 -36.97 -18.41 21.52
N PRO A 610 -36.36 -17.24 21.75
CA PRO A 610 -36.95 -16.21 22.61
C PRO A 610 -38.35 -15.74 22.16
N PHE A 611 -38.60 -15.68 20.85
CA PHE A 611 -39.90 -15.33 20.27
C PHE A 611 -40.89 -16.48 20.39
N VAL A 612 -40.45 -17.70 20.07
CA VAL A 612 -41.27 -18.93 20.17
C VAL A 612 -41.75 -19.15 21.61
N ASN A 613 -40.87 -18.99 22.60
CA ASN A 613 -41.20 -19.12 24.02
C ASN A 613 -42.28 -18.12 24.48
N ARG A 614 -42.42 -16.99 23.77
CA ARG A 614 -43.44 -15.96 24.01
C ARG A 614 -44.64 -16.06 23.07
N GLN A 615 -44.75 -17.15 22.29
CA GLN A 615 -45.80 -17.37 21.29
C GLN A 615 -45.87 -16.28 20.22
N LEU A 616 -44.74 -15.64 19.93
CA LEU A 616 -44.64 -14.67 18.85
C LEU A 616 -44.36 -15.41 17.53
N PRO A 617 -45.14 -15.16 16.46
CA PRO A 617 -44.92 -15.82 15.18
C PRO A 617 -43.55 -15.50 14.59
N VAL A 618 -42.82 -16.53 14.18
CA VAL A 618 -41.52 -16.43 13.50
C VAL A 618 -41.56 -17.13 12.16
N CYS A 619 -40.63 -16.80 11.26
CA CYS A 619 -40.33 -17.62 10.09
C CYS A 619 -38.91 -17.37 9.62
N TYR A 620 -38.42 -18.28 8.77
CA TYR A 620 -37.16 -18.11 8.06
C TYR A 620 -37.41 -17.85 6.57
N ILE A 621 -36.66 -16.92 5.98
CA ILE A 621 -36.77 -16.56 4.57
C ILE A 621 -35.37 -16.45 3.96
N ALA A 622 -35.07 -17.35 3.00
CA ALA A 622 -33.96 -17.14 2.07
C ALA A 622 -34.41 -16.16 0.98
N LEU A 623 -33.83 -14.96 0.97
CA LEU A 623 -34.11 -13.86 0.04
C LEU A 623 -33.08 -13.84 -1.09
N LEU A 624 -33.56 -14.08 -2.30
CA LEU A 624 -32.80 -13.98 -3.54
C LEU A 624 -33.20 -12.72 -4.31
N PRO A 625 -32.28 -12.07 -5.03
CA PRO A 625 -32.68 -11.03 -5.96
C PRO A 625 -33.53 -11.61 -7.07
N GLU A 626 -34.34 -10.77 -7.71
CA GLU A 626 -35.03 -11.17 -8.93
C GLU A 626 -34.04 -11.59 -10.03
N ASP A 627 -34.21 -12.80 -10.57
CA ASP A 627 -33.41 -13.34 -11.70
C ASP A 627 -34.35 -13.60 -12.89
N PRO A 628 -34.10 -13.08 -14.11
CA PRO A 628 -34.97 -13.35 -15.26
C PRO A 628 -35.15 -14.84 -15.58
N ASP A 629 -34.25 -15.70 -15.10
CA ASP A 629 -34.35 -17.16 -15.22
C ASP A 629 -35.15 -17.75 -14.03
N GLU A 630 -36.44 -18.01 -14.25
CA GLU A 630 -37.34 -18.62 -13.25
C GLU A 630 -36.86 -20.02 -12.79
N ASP A 631 -36.15 -20.77 -13.65
CA ASP A 631 -35.60 -22.06 -13.25
C ASP A 631 -34.49 -21.89 -12.21
N LYS A 632 -33.66 -20.85 -12.31
CA LYS A 632 -32.63 -20.57 -11.29
C LYS A 632 -33.24 -20.24 -9.95
N ARG A 633 -34.38 -19.53 -9.95
CA ARG A 633 -35.13 -19.19 -8.74
C ARG A 633 -35.56 -20.45 -7.98
N LEU A 634 -36.14 -21.41 -8.70
CA LEU A 634 -36.60 -22.67 -8.12
C LEU A 634 -35.46 -23.63 -7.76
N ARG A 635 -34.27 -23.49 -8.35
CA ARG A 635 -33.10 -24.37 -8.10
C ARG A 635 -32.42 -24.14 -6.74
N PHE A 636 -32.72 -23.04 -6.04
CA PHE A 636 -32.13 -22.74 -4.72
C PHE A 636 -32.25 -23.91 -3.73
N ARG A 637 -31.19 -24.14 -2.95
CA ARG A 637 -31.09 -25.16 -1.90
C ARG A 637 -30.39 -24.62 -0.67
N MET A 638 -30.87 -25.03 0.49
CA MET A 638 -30.10 -24.97 1.73
C MET A 638 -29.04 -26.08 1.74
N ASN A 639 -28.00 -25.90 2.54
CA ASN A 639 -27.00 -26.91 2.84
C ASN A 639 -26.85 -27.03 4.37
N PRO A 640 -27.35 -28.11 5.00
CA PRO A 640 -27.96 -29.29 4.37
C PRO A 640 -29.29 -29.01 3.65
N VAL A 641 -29.60 -29.82 2.64
CA VAL A 641 -30.84 -29.67 1.82
C VAL A 641 -32.09 -29.97 2.63
N GLU A 642 -32.01 -30.92 3.56
CA GLU A 642 -33.11 -31.32 4.42
C GLU A 642 -32.78 -30.87 5.84
N VAL A 643 -33.61 -29.98 6.37
CA VAL A 643 -33.59 -29.56 7.77
C VAL A 643 -34.25 -30.68 8.59
N THR A 644 -33.49 -31.22 9.53
CA THR A 644 -33.90 -32.37 10.36
C THR A 644 -34.15 -32.00 11.83
N LEU A 645 -33.80 -30.78 12.24
CA LEU A 645 -33.97 -30.33 13.62
C LEU A 645 -35.46 -30.10 13.92
N GLN A 646 -36.06 -30.98 14.72
CA GLN A 646 -37.50 -31.01 14.95
C GLN A 646 -38.04 -29.71 15.56
N THR A 647 -37.29 -29.08 16.48
CA THR A 647 -37.70 -27.81 17.10
C THR A 647 -37.89 -26.69 16.06
N VAL A 648 -37.08 -26.67 15.01
CA VAL A 648 -37.24 -25.74 13.88
C VAL A 648 -38.47 -26.12 13.06
N LEU A 649 -38.63 -27.38 12.68
CA LEU A 649 -39.76 -27.83 11.84
C LEU A 649 -41.13 -27.60 12.48
N ASP A 650 -41.23 -27.74 13.80
CA ASP A 650 -42.49 -27.59 14.53
C ASP A 650 -42.92 -26.13 14.70
N HIS A 651 -41.97 -25.19 14.72
CA HIS A 651 -42.23 -23.80 15.14
C HIS A 651 -41.88 -22.74 14.10
N ILE A 652 -41.01 -23.04 13.13
CA ILE A 652 -40.43 -22.06 12.21
C ILE A 652 -40.70 -22.48 10.77
N PRO A 653 -41.75 -21.92 10.14
CA PRO A 653 -41.97 -22.08 8.71
C PRO A 653 -40.76 -21.58 7.91
N LEU A 654 -40.34 -22.38 6.93
CA LEU A 654 -39.20 -22.10 6.06
C LEU A 654 -39.70 -21.64 4.69
N TYR A 655 -39.16 -20.53 4.20
CA TYR A 655 -39.52 -19.95 2.90
C TYR A 655 -38.30 -19.64 2.05
N VAL A 656 -38.53 -19.61 0.74
CA VAL A 656 -37.63 -19.04 -0.26
C VAL A 656 -38.38 -17.92 -0.96
N ALA A 657 -37.74 -16.78 -1.15
CA ALA A 657 -38.37 -15.61 -1.68
C ALA A 657 -37.48 -14.83 -2.64
N HIS A 658 -38.12 -14.10 -3.54
CA HIS A 658 -37.48 -13.18 -4.48
C HIS A 658 -37.86 -11.76 -4.13
N PHE A 659 -36.92 -10.83 -4.24
CA PHE A 659 -37.20 -9.43 -4.02
C PHE A 659 -36.87 -8.55 -5.22
N GLN A 660 -37.69 -7.52 -5.40
CA GLN A 660 -37.48 -6.44 -6.35
C GLN A 660 -37.57 -5.12 -5.61
N VAL A 661 -36.56 -4.27 -5.75
CA VAL A 661 -36.57 -2.91 -5.21
C VAL A 661 -37.10 -1.99 -6.31
N ALA A 662 -38.09 -1.16 -5.99
CA ALA A 662 -38.62 -0.20 -6.96
C ALA A 662 -37.52 0.76 -7.44
N SER A 663 -37.31 0.85 -8.75
CA SER A 663 -36.40 1.83 -9.35
C SER A 663 -36.94 3.23 -9.13
N GLN A 664 -36.07 4.19 -8.77
CA GLN A 664 -36.46 5.59 -8.79
C GLN A 664 -36.88 5.95 -10.23
N LEU A 665 -38.15 6.35 -10.41
CA LEU A 665 -38.50 7.23 -11.52
C LEU A 665 -37.64 8.48 -11.33
N THR A 666 -36.58 8.62 -12.11
CA THR A 666 -35.90 9.91 -12.27
C THR A 666 -36.94 10.86 -12.83
N SER A 667 -37.54 11.68 -11.96
CA SER A 667 -38.25 12.87 -12.39
C SER A 667 -37.24 13.72 -13.18
N GLY A 668 -37.46 13.81 -14.48
CA GLY A 668 -36.61 14.56 -15.40
C GLY A 668 -36.60 16.06 -15.16
#